data_AF-A0A0M0K3V4-F1
#
_entry.id   AF-A0A0M0K3V4-F1
#
_cell.length_a   1.000
_cell.length_b   1.000
_cell.length_c   1.000
_cell.angle_alpha   90.00
_cell.angle_beta   90.00
_cell.angle_gamma   90.00
#
_symmetry.space_group_name_H-M   'P 1'
#
loop_
_entity.id
_entity.type
_entity.pdbx_description
1 polymer ?
#
loop_
_entity_poly.entity_id
_entity_poly.type
_entity_poly.pdbx_seq_one_letter_code
_entity_poly.pdbx_strand_id
1 'polypeptide(L)'
;MELVKQTADPADQLLMAGTASDHFALGWAHIWRGVRLSVGCLQSASAVHPKSNIYDGKKGFQVATQGEEENPLSDDYLPDDQVHLPKNGVFLPTRPWKESWDMLILVMIMYSAIMVPFRICFDAEAVGYMFIFEQCVTFVFITDVLFNFNTAYLDDTRWVISRPRIAVTYLQGWFWIDVPSSVPVELIDIFVEGDNDHLAMLRFLRLFRLLRLLRLLKVGEYIAALEIKFDVNLTFLRIVQMLCSILFLAHMLGCFWFYLAVLVGLDQDETPTWVAVYAGGSGLDAPPHIQYLYSVYWALTTLTTVGYGDITPQNNLERMYSCLALLTGSLVFATMLASVNSLVAALDRQGAEAEEKLDQVKEYMRFRNLPRDLVVRMRRYYTYFYSHKTVFDESDILGNLTPSLRYEVVTYALKETIQCIPLFKALDPEFQAEVFPLLKPMSASPREIIFSRGDRPDGLFFLLKGQVDVISSFDGRVLYRVGPHRYFGESAITGRRRNATHRAMLACDMIVIFQDQLMDLFQRRPHESAIIRTAVLKEHHRKERLRYLSLRLLINWLEGGSKNKVNKHQPTHAMKMEVSALRIQIAWSKYLDRVYNGADPQPKAVIETPPTVDGATSAAVAMQLKKLDKLDQLDRLYAKLEQLLERSAPRSTR
;
A
#
# COMPACT_ATOMS: atom_id res chain seq x y z
N MET A 1 24.84 12.50 10.48
CA MET A 1 23.46 12.22 10.04
C MET A 1 22.88 10.93 10.64
N GLU A 2 23.71 9.97 11.09
CA GLU A 2 23.24 8.73 11.74
C GLU A 2 23.00 8.82 13.26
N LEU A 3 23.46 9.88 13.94
CA LEU A 3 23.34 10.02 15.41
C LEU A 3 22.05 10.71 15.90
N VAL A 4 21.18 11.20 15.00
CA VAL A 4 19.92 11.89 15.38
C VAL A 4 18.70 10.96 15.33
N LYS A 5 18.85 9.75 14.75
CA LYS A 5 17.72 8.80 14.59
C LYS A 5 17.42 7.93 15.82
N GLN A 6 18.24 7.97 16.88
CA GLN A 6 18.10 7.05 18.02
C GLN A 6 17.44 7.64 19.27
N THR A 7 16.98 8.90 19.24
CA THR A 7 16.40 9.56 20.43
C THR A 7 15.03 10.21 20.20
N ALA A 8 14.37 9.97 19.07
CA ALA A 8 13.03 10.50 18.84
C ALA A 8 11.97 9.52 19.34
N ASP A 9 11.18 9.96 20.33
CA ASP A 9 9.98 9.29 20.82
C ASP A 9 8.98 9.13 19.65
N PRO A 10 8.28 8.00 19.46
CA PRO A 10 7.26 7.85 18.42
C PRO A 10 6.19 8.96 18.40
N ALA A 11 5.98 9.68 19.51
CA ALA A 11 5.15 10.88 19.56
C ALA A 11 5.71 12.07 18.74
N ASP A 12 7.03 12.22 18.66
CA ASP A 12 7.70 13.31 17.95
C ASP A 12 7.70 13.10 16.41
N GLN A 13 7.56 11.86 15.95
CA GLN A 13 7.40 11.57 14.52
C GLN A 13 5.98 11.89 14.02
N LEU A 14 4.96 11.82 14.88
CA LEU A 14 3.60 12.26 14.57
C LEU A 14 3.49 13.79 14.49
N LEU A 15 4.29 14.51 15.28
CA LEU A 15 4.33 15.99 15.33
C LEU A 15 4.86 16.64 14.04
N MET A 16 5.64 15.92 13.23
CA MET A 16 6.21 16.42 11.96
C MET A 16 5.31 16.15 10.74
N ALA A 17 4.24 15.38 10.89
CA ALA A 17 3.29 15.02 9.83
C ALA A 17 1.95 15.77 9.92
N GLY A 18 1.76 16.60 10.95
CA GLY A 18 0.55 17.36 11.20
C GLY A 18 0.41 18.60 10.31
N THR A 19 -0.82 18.90 9.92
CA THR A 19 -1.22 20.12 9.23
C THR A 19 -1.35 21.30 10.18
N ALA A 20 -1.50 22.52 9.66
CA ALA A 20 -1.76 23.71 10.47
C ALA A 20 -3.00 23.55 11.37
N SER A 21 -4.03 22.80 10.96
CA SER A 21 -5.18 22.47 11.83
C SER A 21 -4.82 21.56 13.00
N ASP A 22 -3.86 20.64 12.83
CA ASP A 22 -3.38 19.78 13.91
C ASP A 22 -2.54 20.59 14.91
N HIS A 23 -1.73 21.53 14.41
CA HIS A 23 -1.00 22.49 15.25
C HIS A 23 -1.93 23.52 15.94
N PHE A 24 -3.03 23.93 15.30
CA PHE A 24 -4.06 24.75 15.93
C PHE A 24 -4.81 23.96 17.02
N ALA A 25 -5.18 22.70 16.77
CA ALA A 25 -5.81 21.83 17.76
C ALA A 25 -4.87 21.54 18.96
N LEU A 26 -3.58 21.32 18.71
CA LEU A 26 -2.54 21.20 19.74
C LEU A 26 -2.34 22.51 20.51
N GLY A 27 -2.31 23.66 19.84
CA GLY A 27 -2.24 24.99 20.46
C GLY A 27 -3.41 25.22 21.42
N TRP A 28 -4.63 24.84 21.02
CA TRP A 28 -5.82 24.88 21.88
C TRP A 28 -5.79 23.84 23.00
N ALA A 29 -5.27 22.63 22.77
CA ALA A 29 -5.08 21.62 23.81
C ALA A 29 -4.08 22.08 24.89
N HIS A 30 -3.04 22.84 24.51
CA HIS A 30 -2.10 23.46 25.44
C HIS A 30 -2.71 24.64 26.21
N ILE A 31 -3.51 25.49 25.55
CA ILE A 31 -4.27 26.58 26.19
C ILE A 31 -5.26 26.00 27.21
N TRP A 32 -5.99 24.94 26.85
CA TRP A 32 -6.92 24.26 27.75
C TRP A 32 -6.22 23.46 28.86
N ARG A 33 -5.05 22.85 28.62
CA ARG A 33 -4.20 22.29 29.70
C ARG A 33 -3.76 23.39 30.67
N GLY A 34 -3.39 24.56 30.17
CA GLY A 34 -3.05 25.74 30.98
C GLY A 34 -4.22 26.21 31.84
N VAL A 35 -5.43 26.30 31.27
CA VAL A 35 -6.65 26.66 31.99
C VAL A 35 -7.03 25.59 33.02
N ARG A 36 -6.91 24.30 32.69
CA ARG A 36 -7.19 23.17 33.60
C ARG A 36 -6.23 23.12 34.79
N LEU A 37 -4.95 23.45 34.56
CA LEU A 37 -3.94 23.59 35.62
C LEU A 37 -4.16 24.83 36.49
N SER A 38 -4.72 25.91 35.94
CA SER A 38 -5.06 27.14 36.67
C SER A 38 -6.26 26.96 37.60
N VAL A 39 -7.25 26.16 37.18
CA VAL A 39 -8.48 25.89 37.94
C VAL A 39 -8.27 24.73 38.96
N GLY A 40 -7.34 23.82 38.70
CA GLY A 40 -6.99 22.72 39.62
C GLY A 40 -6.25 23.14 40.91
N CYS A 41 -5.83 24.40 41.03
CA CYS A 41 -5.10 24.89 42.21
C CYS A 41 -6.00 25.19 43.44
N LEU A 42 -7.33 25.15 43.29
CA LEU A 42 -8.29 25.44 44.38
C LEU A 42 -8.92 24.21 45.05
N GLN A 43 -8.59 22.98 44.63
CA GLN A 43 -9.15 21.76 45.20
C GLN A 43 -8.11 20.66 45.39
N SER A 44 -7.11 20.87 46.26
CA SER A 44 -6.50 19.80 47.06
C SER A 44 -5.38 20.34 47.96
N ALA A 45 -5.76 20.98 49.06
CA ALA A 45 -4.90 21.01 50.25
C ALA A 45 -5.24 19.77 51.10
N SER A 46 -4.51 18.68 50.92
CA SER A 46 -4.21 17.73 52.01
C SER A 46 -3.21 16.65 51.57
N ALA A 47 -2.00 16.79 52.11
CA ALA A 47 -1.02 15.78 52.49
C ALA A 47 -0.74 14.58 51.54
N VAL A 48 0.42 14.63 50.87
CA VAL A 48 1.20 13.47 50.44
C VAL A 48 2.50 13.43 51.26
N HIS A 49 2.76 12.31 51.95
CA HIS A 49 4.11 11.95 52.40
C HIS A 49 4.72 10.97 51.39
N PRO A 50 5.99 11.11 50.99
CA PRO A 50 6.61 10.26 49.99
C PRO A 50 7.39 9.11 50.64
N LYS A 51 7.36 7.92 50.03
CA LYS A 51 8.46 6.97 50.16
C LYS A 51 8.88 6.42 48.80
N SER A 52 10.16 6.63 48.54
CA SER A 52 11.01 6.06 47.51
C SER A 52 11.16 4.54 47.64
N ASN A 53 11.40 3.85 46.52
CA ASN A 53 12.50 2.88 46.30
C ASN A 53 12.34 2.29 44.88
N ILE A 54 13.31 2.45 43.98
CA ILE A 54 14.52 1.65 43.80
C ILE A 54 14.18 0.18 43.47
N TYR A 55 14.41 -0.18 42.21
CA TYR A 55 14.40 -1.55 41.69
C TYR A 55 15.66 -2.30 42.13
N ASP A 56 15.50 -3.53 42.61
CA ASP A 56 16.48 -4.59 42.34
C ASP A 56 15.83 -5.99 42.26
N GLY A 57 16.18 -6.69 41.18
CA GLY A 57 16.53 -8.11 41.14
C GLY A 57 15.66 -9.21 41.74
N LYS A 58 15.12 -10.03 40.82
CA LYS A 58 15.00 -11.50 40.90
C LYS A 58 14.01 -12.10 41.93
N LYS A 59 12.94 -12.72 41.40
CA LYS A 59 12.65 -14.18 41.44
C LYS A 59 11.15 -14.43 41.31
N GLY A 60 10.82 -15.50 40.58
CA GLY A 60 9.81 -16.45 41.04
C GLY A 60 8.40 -16.29 40.48
N PHE A 61 8.11 -17.14 39.50
CA PHE A 61 6.80 -17.61 39.10
C PHE A 61 5.87 -17.90 40.29
N GLN A 62 4.77 -17.15 40.43
CA GLN A 62 3.52 -17.61 41.04
C GLN A 62 2.35 -16.97 40.31
N VAL A 63 1.54 -17.84 39.69
CA VAL A 63 0.19 -17.54 39.22
C VAL A 63 -0.63 -17.16 40.45
N ALA A 64 -0.96 -15.87 40.59
CA ALA A 64 -1.95 -15.40 41.53
C ALA A 64 -3.15 -14.93 40.71
N THR A 65 -4.15 -15.79 40.61
CA THR A 65 -5.54 -15.41 40.36
C THR A 65 -5.98 -14.52 41.50
N GLN A 66 -5.79 -13.22 41.38
CA GLN A 66 -6.52 -12.23 42.16
C GLN A 66 -7.66 -11.74 41.27
N GLY A 67 -8.87 -12.17 41.62
CA GLY A 67 -10.08 -11.53 41.13
C GLY A 67 -10.00 -10.06 41.54
N GLU A 68 -10.01 -9.18 40.54
CA GLU A 68 -10.42 -7.81 40.76
C GLU A 68 -11.86 -7.87 41.29
N GLU A 69 -12.05 -7.39 42.52
CA GLU A 69 -13.36 -7.04 43.02
C GLU A 69 -13.95 -6.02 42.05
N GLU A 70 -14.84 -6.50 41.17
CA GLU A 70 -15.75 -5.66 40.40
C GLU A 70 -16.52 -4.80 41.40
N ASN A 71 -16.13 -3.52 41.50
CA ASN A 71 -16.96 -2.48 42.06
C ASN A 71 -18.29 -2.53 41.27
N PRO A 72 -19.45 -2.76 41.92
CA PRO A 72 -20.69 -3.03 41.22
C PRO A 72 -20.99 -1.87 40.28
N LEU A 73 -21.10 -2.19 38.98
CA LEU A 73 -21.60 -1.38 37.87
C LEU A 73 -22.15 -0.02 38.33
N SER A 74 -21.29 1.00 38.37
CA SER A 74 -21.77 2.38 38.43
C SER A 74 -22.66 2.59 37.20
N ASP A 75 -23.92 2.97 37.40
CA ASP A 75 -24.95 3.28 36.38
C ASP A 75 -24.53 4.29 35.30
N ASP A 76 -23.29 4.80 35.38
CA ASP A 76 -22.71 5.83 34.53
C ASP A 76 -22.11 5.31 33.21
N TYR A 77 -21.88 3.98 33.06
CA TYR A 77 -21.24 3.37 31.89
C TYR A 77 -22.02 2.16 31.36
N LEU A 78 -22.06 1.99 30.04
CA LEU A 78 -22.58 0.79 29.37
C LEU A 78 -21.41 -0.13 28.92
N PRO A 79 -21.45 -1.44 29.19
CA PRO A 79 -20.57 -2.40 28.54
C PRO A 79 -20.92 -2.55 27.04
N ASP A 80 -19.92 -2.86 26.22
CA ASP A 80 -19.99 -2.91 24.74
C ASP A 80 -21.13 -3.81 24.21
N ASP A 81 -21.54 -4.81 24.99
CA ASP A 81 -22.53 -5.82 24.60
C ASP A 81 -24.00 -5.38 24.82
N GLN A 82 -24.25 -4.22 25.45
CA GLN A 82 -25.62 -3.73 25.77
C GLN A 82 -26.02 -2.44 25.04
N VAL A 83 -25.83 -2.40 23.71
CA VAL A 83 -26.23 -1.27 22.83
C VAL A 83 -27.76 -1.05 22.76
N HIS A 84 -28.56 -1.93 23.34
CA HIS A 84 -30.02 -1.87 23.27
C HIS A 84 -30.62 -1.25 24.54
N LEU A 85 -30.89 0.06 24.45
CA LEU A 85 -31.74 0.94 25.28
C LEU A 85 -31.04 1.77 26.39
N PRO A 86 -30.73 3.06 26.14
CA PRO A 86 -30.47 4.00 27.22
C PRO A 86 -31.79 4.29 27.96
N LYS A 87 -31.87 3.94 29.24
CA LYS A 87 -33.09 4.09 30.05
C LYS A 87 -33.55 5.54 30.29
N ASN A 88 -32.80 6.58 29.92
CA ASN A 88 -33.07 7.96 30.37
C ASN A 88 -32.84 9.05 29.32
N GLY A 89 -33.40 8.94 28.11
CA GLY A 89 -33.42 10.04 27.12
C GLY A 89 -32.04 10.61 26.71
N VAL A 90 -30.98 9.81 26.85
CA VAL A 90 -29.62 10.10 26.39
C VAL A 90 -29.47 9.60 24.95
N PHE A 91 -28.83 10.40 24.11
CA PHE A 91 -28.62 10.12 22.69
C PHE A 91 -27.26 9.48 22.48
N LEU A 92 -27.25 8.30 21.85
CA LEU A 92 -26.03 7.64 21.40
C LEU A 92 -25.65 8.18 20.00
N PRO A 93 -24.40 8.62 19.78
CA PRO A 93 -23.94 9.13 18.49
C PRO A 93 -24.07 8.12 17.34
N THR A 94 -23.94 6.83 17.65
CA THR A 94 -24.02 5.71 16.69
C THR A 94 -25.42 5.42 16.16
N ARG A 95 -26.46 6.15 16.62
CA ARG A 95 -27.83 5.92 16.15
C ARG A 95 -28.09 6.64 14.82
N PRO A 96 -28.79 6.01 13.86
CA PRO A 96 -28.97 6.55 12.52
C PRO A 96 -29.72 7.88 12.47
N TRP A 97 -30.63 8.13 13.43
CA TRP A 97 -31.34 9.41 13.52
C TRP A 97 -30.41 10.55 13.98
N LYS A 98 -29.45 10.27 14.89
CA LYS A 98 -28.49 11.25 15.40
C LYS A 98 -27.45 11.55 14.32
N GLU A 99 -27.00 10.53 13.60
CA GLU A 99 -26.16 10.71 12.41
C GLU A 99 -26.85 11.59 11.36
N SER A 100 -28.14 11.34 11.08
CA SER A 100 -28.92 12.16 10.14
C SER A 100 -29.06 13.61 10.62
N TRP A 101 -29.23 13.81 11.93
CA TRP A 101 -29.23 15.12 12.57
C TRP A 101 -27.88 15.82 12.42
N ASP A 102 -26.78 15.12 12.67
CA ASP A 102 -25.42 15.66 12.53
C ASP A 102 -25.10 16.07 11.09
N MET A 103 -25.56 15.28 10.11
CA MET A 103 -25.48 15.64 8.69
C MET A 103 -26.32 16.88 8.36
N LEU A 104 -27.52 17.01 8.94
CA LEU A 104 -28.34 18.22 8.81
C LEU A 104 -27.61 19.44 9.39
N ILE A 105 -27.02 19.32 10.58
CA ILE A 105 -26.24 20.39 11.21
C ILE A 105 -25.05 20.79 10.34
N LEU A 106 -24.32 19.82 9.79
CA LEU A 106 -23.22 20.08 8.87
C LEU A 106 -23.69 20.90 7.64
N VAL A 107 -24.80 20.52 7.02
CA VAL A 107 -25.38 21.28 5.89
C VAL A 107 -25.76 22.70 6.30
N MET A 108 -26.34 22.89 7.48
CA MET A 108 -26.70 24.21 8.00
C MET A 108 -25.48 25.07 8.34
N ILE A 109 -24.40 24.47 8.83
CA ILE A 109 -23.11 25.14 9.05
C ILE A 109 -22.55 25.61 7.71
N MET A 110 -22.54 24.76 6.68
CA MET A 110 -22.05 25.12 5.35
C MET A 110 -22.86 26.25 4.71
N TYR A 111 -24.19 26.21 4.83
CA TYR A 111 -25.06 27.31 4.40
C TYR A 111 -24.70 28.61 5.11
N SER A 112 -24.58 28.57 6.44
CA SER A 112 -24.27 29.74 7.26
C SER A 112 -22.89 30.32 6.95
N ALA A 113 -21.92 29.45 6.67
CA ALA A 113 -20.55 29.85 6.34
C ALA A 113 -20.47 30.69 5.06
N ILE A 114 -21.34 30.42 4.08
CA ILE A 114 -21.40 31.16 2.82
C ILE A 114 -22.30 32.39 2.95
N MET A 115 -23.46 32.24 3.58
CA MET A 115 -24.47 33.30 3.59
C MET A 115 -24.16 34.40 4.60
N VAL A 116 -23.61 34.10 5.77
CA VAL A 116 -23.36 35.13 6.80
C VAL A 116 -22.39 36.21 6.31
N PRO A 117 -21.20 35.89 5.76
CA PRO A 117 -20.30 36.92 5.21
C PRO A 117 -20.96 37.69 4.06
N PHE A 118 -21.69 37.00 3.18
CA PHE A 118 -22.40 37.63 2.07
C PHE A 118 -23.44 38.67 2.55
N ARG A 119 -24.28 38.31 3.53
CA ARG A 119 -25.30 39.20 4.11
C ARG A 119 -24.67 40.45 4.73
N ILE A 120 -23.59 40.28 5.49
CA ILE A 120 -22.91 41.38 6.19
C ILE A 120 -22.19 42.30 5.21
N CYS A 121 -21.46 41.73 4.24
CA CYS A 121 -20.56 42.51 3.40
C CYS A 121 -21.30 43.28 2.30
N PHE A 122 -22.38 42.70 1.75
CA PHE A 122 -23.12 43.28 0.62
C PHE A 122 -24.46 43.93 1.03
N ASP A 123 -24.71 44.09 2.34
CA ASP A 123 -25.96 44.64 2.91
C ASP A 123 -27.24 44.01 2.33
N ALA A 124 -27.15 42.73 1.97
CA ALA A 124 -28.19 42.02 1.25
C ALA A 124 -29.08 41.26 2.22
N GLU A 125 -29.87 41.94 3.05
CA GLU A 125 -30.68 41.28 4.09
C GLU A 125 -31.69 40.26 3.55
N ALA A 126 -32.03 39.26 4.36
CA ALA A 126 -33.00 38.24 3.99
C ALA A 126 -34.42 38.79 4.11
N VAL A 127 -35.21 38.68 3.04
CA VAL A 127 -36.61 39.15 3.01
C VAL A 127 -37.55 37.99 2.67
N GLY A 128 -38.77 38.02 3.22
CA GLY A 128 -39.83 37.05 2.91
C GLY A 128 -39.47 35.62 3.33
N TYR A 129 -39.55 34.67 2.40
CA TYR A 129 -39.28 33.25 2.67
C TYR A 129 -37.84 32.98 3.14
N MET A 130 -36.87 33.75 2.66
CA MET A 130 -35.47 33.59 3.07
C MET A 130 -35.25 33.98 4.53
N PHE A 131 -35.97 34.99 5.02
CA PHE A 131 -35.93 35.37 6.43
C PHE A 131 -36.44 34.22 7.32
N ILE A 132 -37.60 33.65 6.98
CA ILE A 132 -38.18 32.51 7.70
C ILE A 132 -37.21 31.33 7.71
N PHE A 133 -36.58 31.04 6.58
CA PHE A 133 -35.58 29.98 6.50
C PHE A 133 -34.38 30.23 7.43
N GLU A 134 -33.81 31.43 7.44
CA GLU A 134 -32.68 31.77 8.32
C GLU A 134 -33.05 31.74 9.81
N GLN A 135 -34.30 32.07 10.17
CA GLN A 135 -34.83 31.85 11.53
C GLN A 135 -34.94 30.36 11.86
N CYS A 136 -35.41 29.52 10.93
CA CYS A 136 -35.44 28.07 11.12
C CYS A 136 -34.03 27.48 11.31
N VAL A 137 -33.04 27.93 10.54
CA VAL A 137 -31.64 27.53 10.70
C VAL A 137 -31.14 27.86 12.11
N THR A 138 -31.47 29.06 12.61
CA THR A 138 -31.09 29.48 13.97
C THR A 138 -31.76 28.60 15.04
N PHE A 139 -33.04 28.26 14.87
CA PHE A 139 -33.74 27.35 15.79
C PHE A 139 -33.17 25.93 15.78
N VAL A 140 -32.77 25.41 14.62
CA VAL A 140 -32.08 24.12 14.49
C VAL A 140 -30.78 24.13 15.29
N PHE A 141 -29.99 25.21 15.23
CA PHE A 141 -28.78 25.33 16.02
C PHE A 141 -29.02 25.41 17.52
N ILE A 142 -30.06 26.15 17.97
CA ILE A 142 -30.44 26.17 19.38
C ILE A 142 -30.83 24.76 19.85
N THR A 143 -31.57 24.03 19.02
CA THR A 143 -31.96 22.64 19.29
C THR A 143 -30.74 21.72 19.39
N ASP A 144 -29.72 21.93 18.53
CA ASP A 144 -28.46 21.19 18.58
C ASP A 144 -27.74 21.36 19.92
N VAL A 145 -27.67 22.59 20.45
CA VAL A 145 -27.11 22.84 21.78
C VAL A 145 -27.83 22.02 22.85
N LEU A 146 -29.17 21.98 22.81
CA LEU A 146 -29.97 21.19 23.75
C LEU A 146 -29.75 19.69 23.59
N PHE A 147 -29.52 19.20 22.36
CA PHE A 147 -29.21 17.81 22.10
C PHE A 147 -27.80 17.44 22.57
N ASN A 148 -26.83 18.34 22.47
CA ASN A 148 -25.46 18.11 22.94
C ASN A 148 -25.40 17.90 24.47
N PHE A 149 -26.26 18.56 25.26
CA PHE A 149 -26.41 18.28 26.70
C PHE A 149 -26.89 16.86 27.03
N ASN A 150 -27.49 16.17 26.05
CA ASN A 150 -28.01 14.81 26.21
C ASN A 150 -27.25 13.79 25.33
N THR A 151 -26.16 14.17 24.67
CA THR A 151 -25.41 13.27 23.78
C THR A 151 -24.26 12.60 24.54
N ALA A 152 -24.20 11.27 24.49
CA ALA A 152 -23.13 10.50 25.11
C ALA A 152 -21.79 10.74 24.41
N TYR A 153 -20.70 10.71 25.17
CA TYR A 153 -19.34 10.82 24.64
C TYR A 153 -18.52 9.58 25.02
N LEU A 154 -17.47 9.30 24.24
CA LEU A 154 -16.58 8.16 24.46
C LEU A 154 -15.41 8.58 25.37
N ASP A 155 -15.21 7.85 26.46
CA ASP A 155 -14.08 8.00 27.38
C ASP A 155 -13.22 6.74 27.27
N ASP A 156 -12.06 6.85 26.60
CA ASP A 156 -11.17 5.77 26.15
C ASP A 156 -11.83 4.67 25.32
N THR A 157 -12.56 3.77 25.98
CA THR A 157 -13.24 2.59 25.39
C THR A 157 -14.68 2.44 25.85
N ARG A 158 -15.19 3.33 26.71
CA ARG A 158 -16.53 3.20 27.30
C ARG A 158 -17.38 4.43 27.04
N TRP A 159 -18.65 4.20 26.72
CA TRP A 159 -19.62 5.27 26.57
C TRP A 159 -20.07 5.79 27.93
N VAL A 160 -19.90 7.10 28.15
CA VAL A 160 -20.41 7.79 29.34
C VAL A 160 -21.84 8.24 29.07
N ILE A 161 -22.79 7.74 29.86
CA ILE A 161 -24.23 8.06 29.73
C ILE A 161 -24.78 8.93 30.86
N SER A 162 -23.96 9.24 31.86
CA SER A 162 -24.35 10.06 33.01
C SER A 162 -24.57 11.52 32.61
N ARG A 163 -25.82 11.99 32.68
CA ARG A 163 -26.21 13.37 32.31
C ARG A 163 -25.41 14.48 33.02
N PRO A 164 -25.15 14.42 34.35
CA PRO A 164 -24.37 15.45 35.02
C PRO A 164 -22.95 15.53 34.45
N ARG A 165 -22.35 14.38 34.15
CA ARG A 165 -21.01 14.29 33.59
C ARG A 165 -20.97 14.79 32.15
N ILE A 166 -21.95 14.41 31.32
CA ILE A 166 -22.11 14.95 29.96
C ILE A 166 -22.21 16.48 29.99
N ALA A 167 -23.07 17.03 30.85
CA ALA A 167 -23.28 18.46 30.97
C ALA A 167 -22.02 19.22 31.41
N VAL A 168 -21.30 18.71 32.43
CA VAL A 168 -20.04 19.32 32.90
C VAL A 168 -18.97 19.29 31.82
N THR A 169 -18.79 18.15 31.14
CA THR A 169 -17.82 18.02 30.04
C THR A 169 -18.16 18.97 28.88
N TYR A 170 -19.44 19.09 28.52
CA TYR A 170 -19.87 20.00 27.47
C TYR A 170 -19.68 21.48 27.84
N LEU A 171 -20.02 21.88 29.08
CA LEU A 171 -19.81 23.23 29.62
C LEU A 171 -18.32 23.61 29.72
N GLN A 172 -17.44 22.63 29.93
CA GLN A 172 -15.99 22.80 29.91
C GLN A 172 -15.38 22.74 28.51
N GLY A 173 -16.17 22.54 27.46
CA GLY A 173 -15.66 22.40 26.10
C GLY A 173 -16.41 23.30 25.12
N TRP A 174 -17.13 22.65 24.21
CA TRP A 174 -17.77 23.27 23.04
C TRP A 174 -18.94 24.22 23.35
N PHE A 175 -19.49 24.21 24.56
CA PHE A 175 -20.62 25.07 24.95
C PHE A 175 -20.37 26.56 24.66
N TRP A 176 -19.17 27.06 24.96
CA TRP A 176 -18.82 28.47 24.77
C TRP A 176 -18.65 28.88 23.30
N ILE A 177 -18.55 27.91 22.39
CA ILE A 177 -18.57 28.14 20.95
C ILE A 177 -20.01 28.05 20.44
N ASP A 178 -20.76 27.06 20.91
CA ASP A 178 -22.10 26.73 20.45
C ASP A 178 -23.16 27.76 20.85
N VAL A 179 -23.10 28.28 22.07
CA VAL A 179 -24.12 29.23 22.54
C VAL A 179 -24.01 30.57 21.82
N PRO A 180 -22.85 31.27 21.79
CA PRO A 180 -22.74 32.55 21.09
C PRO A 180 -23.03 32.43 19.59
N SER A 181 -22.68 31.30 18.98
CA SER A 181 -22.98 31.01 17.58
C SER A 181 -24.44 30.61 17.32
N SER A 182 -25.27 30.42 18.35
CA SER A 182 -26.72 30.14 18.26
C SER A 182 -27.58 31.39 18.45
N VAL A 183 -27.01 32.51 18.91
CA VAL A 183 -27.79 33.69 19.28
C VAL A 183 -28.38 34.35 18.03
N PRO A 184 -29.71 34.57 17.98
CA PRO A 184 -30.36 35.34 16.91
C PRO A 184 -30.11 36.84 17.12
N VAL A 185 -28.94 37.33 16.70
CA VAL A 185 -28.57 38.75 16.81
C VAL A 185 -29.58 39.66 16.09
N GLU A 186 -30.23 39.16 15.03
CA GLU A 186 -31.28 39.86 14.28
C GLU A 186 -32.51 40.21 15.14
N LEU A 187 -32.85 39.41 16.16
CA LEU A 187 -33.94 39.76 17.08
C LEU A 187 -33.56 40.97 17.94
N ILE A 188 -32.28 41.09 18.30
CA ILE A 188 -31.78 42.23 19.08
C ILE A 188 -31.91 43.52 18.25
N ASP A 189 -31.64 43.47 16.95
CA ASP A 189 -31.79 44.62 16.04
C ASP A 189 -33.25 45.13 16.05
N ILE A 190 -34.23 44.24 15.97
CA ILE A 190 -35.68 44.59 16.00
C ILE A 190 -36.10 45.20 17.34
N PHE A 191 -35.51 44.78 18.46
CA PHE A 191 -35.81 45.35 19.79
C PHE A 191 -35.13 46.71 20.03
N VAL A 192 -34.07 47.03 19.28
CA VAL A 192 -33.25 48.25 19.45
C VAL A 192 -33.61 49.36 18.44
N GLU A 193 -34.36 49.04 17.38
CA GLU A 193 -34.76 49.92 16.26
C GLU A 193 -35.63 51.15 16.64
N GLY A 194 -35.90 51.38 17.93
CA GLY A 194 -36.68 52.52 18.42
C GLY A 194 -35.90 53.84 18.59
N ASP A 195 -34.57 53.85 18.45
CA ASP A 195 -33.73 55.03 18.74
C ASP A 195 -32.69 55.30 17.63
N ASN A 196 -32.82 56.45 16.96
CA ASN A 196 -32.09 56.76 15.71
C ASN A 196 -30.60 57.11 15.90
N ASP A 197 -30.14 57.33 17.13
CA ASP A 197 -28.76 57.75 17.44
C ASP A 197 -27.74 56.59 17.47
N HIS A 198 -28.16 55.38 17.12
CA HIS A 198 -27.36 54.16 17.31
C HIS A 198 -26.93 53.43 16.03
N LEU A 199 -26.99 54.06 14.85
CA LEU A 199 -26.62 53.45 13.56
C LEU A 199 -25.20 52.82 13.53
N ALA A 200 -24.23 53.37 14.28
CA ALA A 200 -22.89 52.79 14.41
C ALA A 200 -22.89 51.54 15.31
N MET A 201 -23.70 51.53 16.37
CA MET A 201 -23.88 50.38 17.25
C MET A 201 -24.58 49.23 16.52
N LEU A 202 -25.60 49.53 15.70
CA LEU A 202 -26.28 48.54 14.86
C LEU A 202 -25.34 47.90 13.82
N ARG A 203 -24.43 48.67 13.21
CA ARG A 203 -23.36 48.13 12.34
C ARG A 203 -22.41 47.20 13.09
N PHE A 204 -22.02 47.56 14.31
CA PHE A 204 -21.17 46.70 15.14
C PHE A 204 -21.90 45.43 15.58
N LEU A 205 -23.19 45.51 15.91
CA LEU A 205 -24.01 44.36 16.29
C LEU A 205 -24.11 43.32 15.17
N ARG A 206 -24.23 43.77 13.91
CA ARG A 206 -24.22 42.88 12.74
C ARG A 206 -22.95 42.03 12.62
N LEU A 207 -21.80 42.51 13.11
CA LEU A 207 -20.55 41.73 13.11
C LEU A 207 -20.59 40.53 14.07
N PHE A 208 -21.40 40.56 15.13
CA PHE A 208 -21.58 39.38 16.00
C PHE A 208 -22.19 38.20 15.26
N ARG A 209 -22.88 38.41 14.12
CA ARG A 209 -23.35 37.31 13.27
C ARG A 209 -22.19 36.44 12.77
N LEU A 210 -20.96 36.99 12.66
CA LEU A 210 -19.75 36.22 12.32
C LEU A 210 -19.38 35.16 13.37
N LEU A 211 -19.87 35.25 14.61
CA LEU A 211 -19.69 34.18 15.61
C LEU A 211 -20.26 32.85 15.13
N ARG A 212 -21.23 32.86 14.20
CA ARG A 212 -21.73 31.64 13.53
C ARG A 212 -20.63 30.86 12.80
N LEU A 213 -19.57 31.54 12.33
CA LEU A 213 -18.44 30.90 11.66
C LEU A 213 -17.58 30.05 12.61
N LEU A 214 -17.64 30.28 13.93
CA LEU A 214 -16.91 29.44 14.90
C LEU A 214 -17.36 27.97 14.84
N ARG A 215 -18.57 27.70 14.32
CA ARG A 215 -19.07 26.34 14.10
C ARG A 215 -18.30 25.57 13.02
N LEU A 216 -17.57 26.26 12.13
CA LEU A 216 -16.70 25.61 11.16
C LEU A 216 -15.61 24.77 11.82
N LEU A 217 -15.25 25.08 13.08
CA LEU A 217 -14.31 24.27 13.86
C LEU A 217 -14.82 22.83 14.09
N LYS A 218 -16.14 22.61 14.08
CA LYS A 218 -16.75 21.28 14.21
C LYS A 218 -16.69 20.44 12.94
N VAL A 219 -16.44 21.05 11.77
CA VAL A 219 -16.41 20.34 10.48
C VAL A 219 -15.34 19.24 10.50
N GLY A 220 -14.22 19.44 11.21
CA GLY A 220 -13.18 18.42 11.37
C GLY A 220 -13.68 17.14 12.05
N GLU A 221 -14.49 17.26 13.10
CA GLU A 221 -15.06 16.10 13.81
C GLU A 221 -16.01 15.31 12.90
N TYR A 222 -16.83 16.00 12.10
CA TYR A 222 -17.73 15.35 11.14
C TYR A 222 -16.99 14.66 10.00
N ILE A 223 -15.90 15.25 9.50
CA ILE A 223 -15.07 14.64 8.45
C ILE A 223 -14.42 13.35 8.97
N ALA A 224 -13.88 13.35 10.19
CA ALA A 224 -13.30 12.16 10.81
C ALA A 224 -14.35 11.04 10.99
N ALA A 225 -15.59 11.39 11.31
CA ALA A 225 -16.69 10.42 11.40
C ALA A 225 -17.08 9.84 10.01
N LEU A 226 -17.08 10.67 8.96
CA LEU A 226 -17.35 10.24 7.59
C LEU A 226 -16.24 9.34 7.03
N GLU A 227 -14.98 9.62 7.38
CA GLU A 227 -13.82 8.82 7.02
C GLU A 227 -13.97 7.36 7.47
N ILE A 228 -14.28 7.15 8.75
CA ILE A 228 -14.44 5.82 9.34
C ILE A 228 -15.60 5.05 8.70
N LYS A 229 -16.66 5.75 8.28
CA LYS A 229 -17.90 5.14 7.80
C LYS A 229 -17.87 4.70 6.34
N PHE A 230 -17.24 5.49 5.48
CA PHE A 230 -17.34 5.30 4.03
C PHE A 230 -16.13 4.60 3.39
N ASP A 231 -15.09 4.26 4.17
CA ASP A 231 -13.84 3.64 3.68
C ASP A 231 -13.30 4.32 2.41
N VAL A 232 -13.49 5.64 2.33
CA VAL A 232 -13.07 6.43 1.18
C VAL A 232 -11.56 6.61 1.26
N ASN A 233 -10.89 6.60 0.11
CA ASN A 233 -9.47 6.92 0.06
C ASN A 233 -9.22 8.30 0.72
N LEU A 234 -8.51 8.28 1.85
CA LEU A 234 -8.16 9.44 2.66
C LEU A 234 -7.55 10.56 1.84
N THR A 235 -6.75 10.19 0.85
CA THR A 235 -6.04 11.16 0.02
C THR A 235 -6.97 11.87 -0.95
N PHE A 236 -8.03 11.20 -1.43
CA PHE A 236 -9.06 11.83 -2.26
C PHE A 236 -9.91 12.83 -1.45
N LEU A 237 -10.40 12.41 -0.27
CA LEU A 237 -11.16 13.31 0.62
C LEU A 237 -10.34 14.55 1.00
N ARG A 238 -9.04 14.38 1.24
CA ARG A 238 -8.11 15.48 1.56
C ARG A 238 -8.04 16.52 0.44
N ILE A 239 -8.01 16.11 -0.83
CA ILE A 239 -8.03 17.07 -1.96
C ILE A 239 -9.35 17.82 -2.04
N VAL A 240 -10.48 17.11 -1.90
CA VAL A 240 -11.81 17.73 -1.92
C VAL A 240 -11.91 18.77 -0.80
N GLN A 241 -11.45 18.42 0.40
CA GLN A 241 -11.42 19.33 1.54
C GLN A 241 -10.55 20.56 1.26
N MET A 242 -9.35 20.40 0.69
CA MET A 242 -8.49 21.53 0.34
C MET A 242 -9.11 22.44 -0.73
N LEU A 243 -9.75 21.86 -1.75
CA LEU A 243 -10.45 22.62 -2.76
C LEU A 243 -11.59 23.43 -2.15
N CYS A 244 -12.41 22.82 -1.29
CA CYS A 244 -13.46 23.51 -0.55
C CYS A 244 -12.90 24.63 0.34
N SER A 245 -11.79 24.39 1.04
CA SER A 245 -11.11 25.40 1.86
C SER A 245 -10.60 26.60 1.05
N ILE A 246 -10.10 26.38 -0.17
CA ILE A 246 -9.66 27.44 -1.09
C ILE A 246 -10.83 28.26 -1.60
N LEU A 247 -11.91 27.60 -2.01
CA LEU A 247 -13.13 28.28 -2.45
C LEU A 247 -13.73 29.09 -1.29
N PHE A 248 -13.71 28.55 -0.08
CA PHE A 248 -14.14 29.25 1.11
C PHE A 248 -13.24 30.45 1.45
N LEU A 249 -11.92 30.30 1.36
CA LEU A 249 -10.98 31.41 1.56
C LEU A 249 -11.19 32.51 0.51
N ALA A 250 -11.37 32.15 -0.76
CA ALA A 250 -11.68 33.10 -1.82
C ALA A 250 -13.02 33.82 -1.56
N HIS A 251 -14.03 33.09 -1.07
CA HIS A 251 -15.30 33.68 -0.64
C HIS A 251 -15.09 34.69 0.51
N MET A 252 -14.34 34.33 1.55
CA MET A 252 -14.08 35.22 2.69
C MET A 252 -13.29 36.46 2.25
N LEU A 253 -12.22 36.29 1.47
CA LEU A 253 -11.42 37.41 0.98
C LEU A 253 -12.21 38.30 0.03
N GLY A 254 -13.04 37.73 -0.83
CA GLY A 254 -13.92 38.49 -1.71
C GLY A 254 -14.96 39.29 -0.92
N CYS A 255 -15.63 38.69 0.06
CA CYS A 255 -16.60 39.40 0.89
C CYS A 255 -15.95 40.57 1.65
N PHE A 256 -14.81 40.32 2.30
CA PHE A 256 -14.10 41.38 3.02
C PHE A 256 -13.52 42.44 2.09
N TRP A 257 -13.13 42.10 0.86
CA TRP A 257 -12.68 43.05 -0.16
C TRP A 257 -13.75 44.08 -0.52
N PHE A 258 -15.00 43.64 -0.66
CA PHE A 258 -16.12 44.56 -0.86
C PHE A 258 -16.45 45.35 0.41
N TYR A 259 -16.51 44.68 1.57
CA TYR A 259 -16.78 45.33 2.85
C TYR A 259 -15.77 46.44 3.17
N LEU A 260 -14.52 46.28 2.74
CA LEU A 260 -13.48 47.29 2.84
C LEU A 260 -13.84 48.60 2.15
N ALA A 261 -14.41 48.50 0.94
CA ALA A 261 -14.89 49.68 0.20
C ALA A 261 -16.06 50.35 0.92
N VAL A 262 -16.96 49.57 1.52
CA VAL A 262 -18.07 50.08 2.34
C VAL A 262 -17.55 50.80 3.60
N LEU A 263 -16.49 50.31 4.23
CA LEU A 263 -15.87 50.94 5.41
C LEU A 263 -15.17 52.27 5.09
N VAL A 264 -14.49 52.34 3.95
CA VAL A 264 -13.81 53.56 3.48
C VAL A 264 -14.82 54.63 3.07
N GLY A 265 -15.99 54.21 2.59
CA GLY A 265 -17.03 55.08 2.06
C GLY A 265 -17.17 54.89 0.55
N LEU A 266 -18.42 54.90 0.07
CA LEU A 266 -18.74 54.70 -1.34
C LEU A 266 -18.77 56.02 -2.13
N ASP A 267 -18.51 57.15 -1.45
CA ASP A 267 -18.51 58.48 -2.06
C ASP A 267 -17.25 58.67 -2.91
N GLN A 268 -17.45 58.94 -4.20
CA GLN A 268 -16.37 59.04 -5.19
C GLN A 268 -15.44 60.25 -4.98
N ASP A 269 -15.90 61.26 -4.24
CA ASP A 269 -15.27 62.58 -4.18
C ASP A 269 -14.15 62.69 -3.13
N GLU A 270 -14.13 61.84 -2.08
CA GLU A 270 -13.11 61.92 -1.01
C GLU A 270 -11.99 60.90 -1.18
N THR A 271 -12.32 59.63 -1.44
CA THR A 271 -11.34 58.55 -1.64
C THR A 271 -11.85 57.50 -2.62
N PRO A 272 -11.24 57.37 -3.82
CA PRO A 272 -11.68 56.35 -4.77
C PRO A 272 -11.42 54.94 -4.21
N THR A 273 -12.42 54.08 -4.34
CA THR A 273 -12.35 52.65 -4.01
C THR A 273 -12.32 51.80 -5.28
N TRP A 274 -11.89 50.54 -5.17
CA TRP A 274 -11.82 49.64 -6.33
C TRP A 274 -13.18 49.49 -7.04
N VAL A 275 -14.28 49.42 -6.28
CA VAL A 275 -15.64 49.21 -6.81
C VAL A 275 -16.15 50.47 -7.52
N ALA A 276 -15.79 51.66 -7.05
CA ALA A 276 -16.16 52.93 -7.64
C ALA A 276 -15.45 53.20 -8.97
N VAL A 277 -14.25 52.63 -9.18
CA VAL A 277 -13.49 52.78 -10.42
C VAL A 277 -13.80 51.68 -11.43
N TYR A 278 -14.10 50.48 -10.95
CA TYR A 278 -14.35 49.32 -11.80
C TYR A 278 -15.56 49.51 -12.72
N ALA A 279 -15.45 49.00 -13.95
CA ALA A 279 -16.46 49.12 -15.01
C ALA A 279 -16.94 50.57 -15.28
N GLY A 280 -16.08 51.57 -15.02
CA GLY A 280 -16.44 52.98 -15.21
C GLY A 280 -17.46 53.51 -14.18
N GLY A 281 -17.49 52.92 -12.99
CA GLY A 281 -18.36 53.33 -11.88
C GLY A 281 -19.66 52.54 -11.75
N SER A 282 -20.03 51.73 -12.75
CA SER A 282 -21.24 50.91 -12.71
C SER A 282 -21.17 49.74 -11.71
N GLY A 283 -20.00 49.50 -11.09
CA GLY A 283 -19.83 48.47 -10.06
C GLY A 283 -20.63 48.78 -8.79
N LEU A 284 -20.82 50.06 -8.45
CA LEU A 284 -21.62 50.51 -7.30
C LEU A 284 -23.12 50.27 -7.51
N ASP A 285 -23.62 50.54 -8.71
CA ASP A 285 -25.05 50.42 -9.06
C ASP A 285 -25.47 48.96 -9.35
N ALA A 286 -24.51 48.05 -9.43
CA ALA A 286 -24.77 46.65 -9.68
C ALA A 286 -25.50 45.99 -8.49
N PRO A 287 -26.40 45.02 -8.74
CA PRO A 287 -27.07 44.33 -7.64
C PRO A 287 -26.08 43.48 -6.81
N PRO A 288 -26.38 43.19 -5.53
CA PRO A 288 -25.44 42.55 -4.59
C PRO A 288 -24.78 41.24 -5.09
N HIS A 289 -25.52 40.43 -5.84
CA HIS A 289 -25.00 39.17 -6.39
C HIS A 289 -23.94 39.39 -7.50
N ILE A 290 -24.02 40.49 -8.24
CA ILE A 290 -23.03 40.87 -9.26
C ILE A 290 -21.81 41.50 -8.60
N GLN A 291 -22.02 42.34 -7.58
CA GLN A 291 -20.91 42.87 -6.76
C GLN A 291 -20.11 41.73 -6.13
N TYR A 292 -20.79 40.72 -5.57
CA TYR A 292 -20.18 39.50 -5.05
C TYR A 292 -19.36 38.76 -6.11
N LEU A 293 -19.89 38.63 -7.33
CA LEU A 293 -19.19 37.98 -8.42
C LEU A 293 -17.87 38.70 -8.75
N TYR A 294 -17.87 40.03 -8.80
CA TYR A 294 -16.64 40.81 -9.02
C TYR A 294 -15.63 40.62 -7.89
N SER A 295 -16.07 40.64 -6.64
CA SER A 295 -15.18 40.49 -5.49
C SER A 295 -14.59 39.10 -5.36
N VAL A 296 -15.38 38.05 -5.61
CA VAL A 296 -14.87 36.67 -5.64
C VAL A 296 -13.97 36.44 -6.84
N TYR A 297 -14.26 37.03 -7.99
CA TYR A 297 -13.37 36.99 -9.15
C TYR A 297 -12.00 37.62 -8.83
N TRP A 298 -11.97 38.78 -8.16
CA TRP A 298 -10.72 39.38 -7.67
C TRP A 298 -10.00 38.47 -6.68
N ALA A 299 -10.73 37.88 -5.72
CA ALA A 299 -10.12 37.00 -4.72
C ALA A 299 -9.53 35.72 -5.36
N LEU A 300 -10.24 35.10 -6.31
CA LEU A 300 -9.78 33.91 -7.02
C LEU A 300 -8.57 34.20 -7.91
N THR A 301 -8.58 35.28 -8.68
CA THR A 301 -7.43 35.67 -9.53
C THR A 301 -6.21 36.04 -8.71
N THR A 302 -6.40 36.57 -7.50
CA THR A 302 -5.33 36.84 -6.52
C THR A 302 -4.81 35.55 -5.88
N LEU A 303 -5.70 34.66 -5.41
CA LEU A 303 -5.32 33.39 -4.79
C LEU A 303 -4.56 32.46 -5.74
N THR A 304 -4.99 32.43 -7.00
CA THR A 304 -4.41 31.59 -8.06
C THR A 304 -3.22 32.25 -8.76
N THR A 305 -2.77 33.41 -8.28
CA THR A 305 -1.64 34.19 -8.79
C THR A 305 -1.73 34.58 -10.28
N VAL A 306 -2.94 34.59 -10.85
CA VAL A 306 -3.19 34.99 -12.24
C VAL A 306 -3.12 36.51 -12.41
N GLY A 307 -3.85 37.25 -11.56
CA GLY A 307 -3.81 38.71 -11.49
C GLY A 307 -3.90 39.46 -12.82
N TYR A 308 -5.06 39.42 -13.50
CA TYR A 308 -5.27 40.11 -14.79
C TYR A 308 -5.04 41.63 -14.73
N GLY A 309 -5.14 42.24 -13.55
CA GLY A 309 -4.90 43.67 -13.33
C GLY A 309 -6.06 44.59 -13.71
N ASP A 310 -7.25 44.02 -13.93
CA ASP A 310 -8.49 44.72 -14.22
C ASP A 310 -9.18 45.29 -12.97
N ILE A 311 -9.09 44.58 -11.83
CA ILE A 311 -9.48 45.07 -10.50
C ILE A 311 -8.21 45.35 -9.70
N THR A 312 -7.98 46.62 -9.33
CA THR A 312 -6.78 47.06 -8.63
C THR A 312 -7.11 47.95 -7.42
N PRO A 313 -6.28 47.92 -6.35
CA PRO A 313 -6.47 48.76 -5.18
C PRO A 313 -6.21 50.24 -5.50
N GLN A 314 -7.13 51.11 -5.11
CA GLN A 314 -7.09 52.56 -5.37
C GLN A 314 -6.52 53.33 -4.18
N ASN A 315 -6.75 52.86 -2.95
CA ASN A 315 -6.30 53.49 -1.71
C ASN A 315 -5.30 52.62 -0.92
N ASN A 316 -4.62 53.21 0.07
CA ASN A 316 -3.58 52.52 0.84
C ASN A 316 -4.12 51.35 1.68
N LEU A 317 -5.37 51.44 2.14
CA LEU A 317 -6.00 50.42 2.96
C LEU A 317 -6.33 49.17 2.10
N GLU A 318 -6.86 49.38 0.89
CA GLU A 318 -7.01 48.36 -0.14
C GLU A 318 -5.66 47.74 -0.57
N ARG A 319 -4.60 48.54 -0.68
CA ARG A 319 -3.24 48.03 -0.97
C ARG A 319 -2.73 47.12 0.14
N MET A 320 -2.87 47.53 1.41
CA MET A 320 -2.48 46.70 2.55
C MET A 320 -3.25 45.39 2.59
N TYR A 321 -4.57 45.44 2.36
CA TYR A 321 -5.41 44.25 2.29
C TYR A 321 -5.00 43.33 1.14
N SER A 322 -4.74 43.89 -0.05
CA SER A 322 -4.25 43.13 -1.21
C SER A 322 -2.92 42.44 -0.93
N CYS A 323 -1.98 43.10 -0.25
CA CYS A 323 -0.72 42.49 0.17
C CYS A 323 -0.94 41.29 1.11
N LEU A 324 -1.84 41.41 2.08
CA LEU A 324 -2.18 40.31 2.99
C LEU A 324 -2.87 39.16 2.25
N ALA A 325 -3.79 39.47 1.34
CA ALA A 325 -4.47 38.48 0.50
C ALA A 325 -3.50 37.73 -0.40
N LEU A 326 -2.52 38.42 -1.00
CA LEU A 326 -1.45 37.82 -1.81
C LEU A 326 -0.57 36.88 -0.97
N LEU A 327 -0.12 37.30 0.20
CA LEU A 327 0.68 36.46 1.10
C LEU A 327 -0.09 35.20 1.52
N THR A 328 -1.33 35.39 1.99
CA THR A 328 -2.20 34.27 2.40
C THR A 328 -2.50 33.32 1.24
N GLY A 329 -2.83 33.87 0.07
CA GLY A 329 -3.15 33.10 -1.14
C GLY A 329 -1.96 32.28 -1.61
N SER A 330 -0.76 32.88 -1.65
CA SER A 330 0.47 32.19 -2.05
C SER A 330 0.79 30.99 -1.14
N LEU A 331 0.60 31.12 0.18
CA LEU A 331 0.83 30.05 1.14
C LEU A 331 -0.16 28.89 0.94
N VAL A 332 -1.46 29.20 0.80
CA VAL A 332 -2.51 28.18 0.62
C VAL A 332 -2.40 27.50 -0.74
N PHE A 333 -2.05 28.24 -1.80
CA PHE A 333 -1.84 27.65 -3.11
C PHE A 333 -0.61 26.72 -3.13
N ALA A 334 0.47 27.09 -2.44
CA ALA A 334 1.66 26.25 -2.31
C ALA A 334 1.37 24.94 -1.56
N THR A 335 0.58 24.97 -0.48
CA THR A 335 0.19 23.75 0.23
C THR A 335 -0.70 22.85 -0.63
N MET A 336 -1.62 23.42 -1.41
CA MET A 336 -2.43 22.67 -2.38
C MET A 336 -1.56 21.94 -3.41
N LEU A 337 -0.62 22.63 -4.03
CA LEU A 337 0.27 22.03 -5.01
C LEU A 337 1.08 20.88 -4.39
N ALA A 338 1.57 21.06 -3.16
CA ALA A 338 2.27 20.00 -2.43
C ALA A 338 1.39 18.77 -2.16
N SER A 339 0.14 18.97 -1.74
CA SER A 339 -0.80 17.87 -1.47
C SER A 339 -1.22 17.13 -2.75
N VAL A 340 -1.43 17.83 -3.86
CA VAL A 340 -1.68 17.20 -5.16
C VAL A 340 -0.48 16.35 -5.58
N ASN A 341 0.75 16.88 -5.47
CA ASN A 341 1.96 16.11 -5.77
C ASN A 341 2.10 14.87 -4.89
N SER A 342 1.78 14.98 -3.60
CA SER A 342 1.77 13.85 -2.67
C SER A 342 0.73 12.79 -3.03
N LEU A 343 -0.47 13.18 -3.49
CA LEU A 343 -1.46 12.21 -3.98
C LEU A 343 -0.95 11.49 -5.22
N VAL A 344 -0.42 12.22 -6.20
CA VAL A 344 0.08 11.62 -7.44
C VAL A 344 1.17 10.60 -7.11
N ALA A 345 2.08 10.92 -6.19
CA ALA A 345 3.08 9.98 -5.70
C ALA A 345 2.47 8.77 -4.95
N ALA A 346 1.38 8.97 -4.20
CA ALA A 346 0.70 7.89 -3.49
C ALA A 346 -0.07 6.94 -4.43
N LEU A 347 -0.69 7.46 -5.50
CA LEU A 347 -1.47 6.67 -6.45
C LEU A 347 -0.61 5.67 -7.24
N ASP A 348 0.63 6.04 -7.55
CA ASP A 348 1.55 5.18 -8.32
C ASP A 348 2.74 4.70 -7.49
N ARG A 349 2.52 4.39 -6.20
CA ARG A 349 3.60 3.90 -5.32
C ARG A 349 4.23 2.61 -5.87
N GLN A 350 3.41 1.68 -6.35
CA GLN A 350 3.89 0.41 -6.89
C GLN A 350 4.68 0.60 -8.19
N GLY A 351 4.19 1.44 -9.11
CA GLY A 351 4.91 1.73 -10.35
C GLY A 351 6.23 2.43 -10.08
N ALA A 352 6.25 3.40 -9.17
CA ALA A 352 7.45 4.10 -8.75
C ALA A 352 8.52 3.16 -8.17
N GLU A 353 8.15 2.26 -7.25
CA GLU A 353 9.10 1.27 -6.69
C GLU A 353 9.61 0.28 -7.75
N ALA A 354 8.74 -0.16 -8.68
CA ALA A 354 9.14 -1.03 -9.79
C ALA A 354 10.13 -0.33 -10.72
N GLU A 355 9.88 0.94 -11.05
CA GLU A 355 10.75 1.76 -11.87
C GLU A 355 12.09 2.00 -11.19
N GLU A 356 12.11 2.27 -9.88
CA GLU A 356 13.35 2.42 -9.11
C GLU A 356 14.22 1.14 -9.18
N LYS A 357 13.63 -0.04 -9.00
CA LYS A 357 14.36 -1.31 -9.15
C LYS A 357 14.88 -1.51 -10.58
N LEU A 358 14.10 -1.14 -11.59
CA LEU A 358 14.55 -1.20 -12.98
C LEU A 358 15.70 -0.23 -13.25
N ASP A 359 15.69 0.95 -12.63
CA ASP A 359 16.76 1.94 -12.75
C ASP A 359 18.05 1.47 -12.09
N GLN A 360 17.98 0.84 -10.92
CA GLN A 360 19.14 0.19 -10.29
C GLN A 360 19.78 -0.85 -11.22
N VAL A 361 18.96 -1.64 -11.92
CA VAL A 361 19.46 -2.60 -12.93
C VAL A 361 20.09 -1.86 -14.12
N LYS A 362 19.48 -0.78 -14.63
CA LYS A 362 20.04 0.03 -15.73
C LYS A 362 21.39 0.62 -15.36
N GLU A 363 21.52 1.16 -14.15
CA GLU A 363 22.76 1.72 -13.64
C GLU A 363 23.86 0.66 -13.54
N TYR A 364 23.53 -0.53 -13.02
CA TYR A 364 24.47 -1.66 -12.99
C TYR A 364 24.97 -2.04 -14.40
N MET A 365 24.06 -2.11 -15.38
CA MET A 365 24.42 -2.44 -16.77
C MET A 365 25.37 -1.40 -17.38
N ARG A 366 25.17 -0.11 -17.07
CA ARG A 366 26.03 0.99 -17.51
C ARG A 366 27.38 0.96 -16.82
N PHE A 367 27.40 0.83 -15.49
CA PHE A 367 28.61 0.77 -14.69
C PHE A 367 29.54 -0.37 -15.13
N ARG A 368 28.95 -1.52 -15.51
CA ARG A 368 29.71 -2.68 -16.01
C ARG A 368 30.03 -2.65 -17.51
N ASN A 369 29.58 -1.63 -18.25
CA ASN A 369 29.75 -1.52 -19.71
C ASN A 369 29.32 -2.80 -20.47
N LEU A 370 28.14 -3.32 -20.15
CA LEU A 370 27.68 -4.57 -20.74
C LEU A 370 27.41 -4.42 -22.25
N PRO A 371 27.68 -5.47 -23.06
CA PRO A 371 27.39 -5.46 -24.49
C PRO A 371 25.90 -5.31 -24.76
N ARG A 372 25.53 -4.62 -25.85
CA ARG A 372 24.16 -4.24 -26.19
C ARG A 372 23.17 -5.41 -26.16
N ASP A 373 23.59 -6.58 -26.66
CA ASP A 373 22.74 -7.78 -26.66
C ASP A 373 22.41 -8.28 -25.25
N LEU A 374 23.35 -8.20 -24.31
CA LEU A 374 23.11 -8.58 -22.92
C LEU A 374 22.20 -7.55 -22.23
N VAL A 375 22.42 -6.26 -22.49
CA VAL A 375 21.56 -5.17 -21.97
C VAL A 375 20.10 -5.35 -22.40
N VAL A 376 19.87 -5.66 -23.68
CA VAL A 376 18.51 -5.89 -24.20
C VAL A 376 17.86 -7.11 -23.52
N ARG A 377 18.60 -8.21 -23.33
CA ARG A 377 18.09 -9.41 -22.65
C ARG A 377 17.79 -9.16 -21.18
N MET A 378 18.72 -8.54 -20.44
CA MET A 378 18.51 -8.20 -19.02
C MET A 378 17.33 -7.26 -18.84
N ARG A 379 17.21 -6.20 -19.65
CA ARG A 379 16.07 -5.27 -19.57
C ARG A 379 14.75 -5.98 -19.80
N ARG A 380 14.66 -6.85 -20.82
CA ARG A 380 13.44 -7.62 -21.11
C ARG A 380 13.08 -8.55 -19.96
N TYR A 381 14.07 -9.26 -19.40
CA TYR A 381 13.88 -10.15 -18.26
C TYR A 381 13.32 -9.38 -17.06
N TYR A 382 13.96 -8.29 -16.64
CA TYR A 382 13.52 -7.53 -15.45
C TYR A 382 12.20 -6.79 -15.67
N THR A 383 11.93 -6.30 -16.89
CA THR A 383 10.62 -5.70 -17.22
C THR A 383 9.50 -6.75 -17.11
N TYR A 384 9.74 -7.97 -17.58
CA TYR A 384 8.80 -9.08 -17.41
C TYR A 384 8.67 -9.48 -15.93
N PHE A 385 9.78 -9.56 -15.21
CA PHE A 385 9.81 -9.94 -13.79
C PHE A 385 8.96 -8.99 -12.93
N TYR A 386 9.15 -7.68 -13.03
CA TYR A 386 8.40 -6.70 -12.23
C TYR A 386 6.99 -6.39 -12.74
N SER A 387 6.62 -6.83 -13.95
CA SER A 387 5.23 -6.75 -14.42
C SER A 387 4.36 -7.93 -13.98
N HIS A 388 4.98 -9.06 -13.61
CA HIS A 388 4.29 -10.30 -13.22
C HIS A 388 4.58 -10.72 -11.78
N LYS A 389 5.42 -9.97 -11.06
CA LYS A 389 5.65 -10.11 -9.62
C LYS A 389 5.41 -8.77 -8.95
N THR A 390 4.81 -8.81 -7.77
CA THR A 390 4.80 -7.64 -6.90
C THR A 390 6.23 -7.25 -6.51
N VAL A 391 6.50 -5.95 -6.37
CA VAL A 391 7.81 -5.45 -5.91
C VAL A 391 7.98 -5.68 -4.39
N PHE A 392 6.85 -5.82 -3.69
CA PHE A 392 6.78 -6.07 -2.27
C PHE A 392 7.23 -7.48 -1.90
N ASP A 393 7.72 -7.66 -0.66
CA ASP A 393 8.05 -8.99 -0.16
C ASP A 393 6.79 -9.72 0.30
N GLU A 394 6.25 -10.55 -0.60
CA GLU A 394 5.07 -11.38 -0.32
C GLU A 394 5.28 -12.32 0.87
N SER A 395 6.51 -12.72 1.18
CA SER A 395 6.81 -13.59 2.32
C SER A 395 6.54 -12.89 3.65
N ASP A 396 6.89 -11.61 3.73
CA ASP A 396 6.69 -10.76 4.91
C ASP A 396 5.20 -10.42 5.08
N ILE A 397 4.54 -10.01 3.99
CA ILE A 397 3.10 -9.70 3.99
C ILE A 397 2.28 -10.91 4.45
N LEU A 398 2.52 -12.08 3.84
CA LEU A 398 1.80 -13.30 4.22
C LEU A 398 2.21 -13.76 5.63
N GLY A 399 3.47 -13.52 6.03
CA GLY A 399 4.01 -13.81 7.36
C GLY A 399 3.25 -13.12 8.50
N ASN A 400 2.76 -11.90 8.26
CA ASN A 400 2.00 -11.12 9.23
C ASN A 400 0.52 -11.54 9.35
N LEU A 401 0.02 -12.37 8.44
CA LEU A 401 -1.35 -12.89 8.51
C LEU A 401 -1.48 -14.05 9.51
N THR A 402 -2.65 -14.14 10.14
CA THR A 402 -3.04 -15.34 10.90
C THR A 402 -3.05 -16.56 9.99
N PRO A 403 -2.79 -17.79 10.51
CA PRO A 403 -2.73 -18.99 9.68
C PRO A 403 -3.97 -19.22 8.80
N SER A 404 -5.17 -18.96 9.34
CA SER A 404 -6.44 -19.11 8.61
C SER A 404 -6.59 -18.10 7.46
N LEU A 405 -6.28 -16.82 7.69
CA LEU A 405 -6.33 -15.80 6.63
C LEU A 405 -5.27 -16.04 5.56
N ARG A 406 -4.06 -16.43 5.96
CA ARG A 406 -2.98 -16.79 5.03
C ARG A 406 -3.42 -17.92 4.10
N TYR A 407 -4.06 -18.96 4.65
CA TYR A 407 -4.60 -20.07 3.88
C TYR A 407 -5.59 -19.59 2.81
N GLU A 408 -6.54 -18.73 3.20
CA GLU A 408 -7.57 -18.23 2.28
C GLU A 408 -6.97 -17.40 1.14
N VAL A 409 -6.07 -16.47 1.48
CA VAL A 409 -5.38 -15.60 0.51
C VAL A 409 -4.55 -16.42 -0.47
N VAL A 410 -3.77 -17.37 0.04
CA VAL A 410 -2.94 -18.25 -0.80
C VAL A 410 -3.81 -19.10 -1.70
N THR A 411 -4.87 -19.73 -1.16
CA THR A 411 -5.76 -20.61 -1.94
C THR A 411 -6.39 -19.85 -3.09
N TYR A 412 -6.76 -18.59 -2.85
CA TYR A 412 -7.27 -17.69 -3.88
C TYR A 412 -6.19 -17.31 -4.90
N ALA A 413 -5.02 -16.82 -4.45
CA ALA A 413 -3.92 -16.39 -5.30
C ALA A 413 -3.35 -17.53 -6.17
N LEU A 414 -3.32 -18.74 -5.64
CA LEU A 414 -2.80 -19.93 -6.31
C LEU A 414 -3.82 -20.64 -7.20
N LYS A 415 -5.09 -20.23 -7.20
CA LYS A 415 -6.18 -20.98 -7.86
C LYS A 415 -5.86 -21.32 -9.31
N GLU A 416 -5.38 -20.36 -10.08
CA GLU A 416 -5.03 -20.58 -11.50
C GLU A 416 -3.73 -21.41 -11.65
N THR A 417 -2.71 -21.10 -10.86
CA THR A 417 -1.39 -21.76 -10.92
C THR A 417 -1.44 -23.24 -10.49
N ILE A 418 -2.15 -23.55 -9.40
CA ILE A 418 -2.38 -24.93 -8.93
C ILE A 418 -3.24 -25.70 -9.94
N GLN A 419 -4.28 -25.09 -10.50
CA GLN A 419 -5.14 -25.76 -11.47
C GLN A 419 -4.35 -26.18 -12.71
N CYS A 420 -3.37 -25.37 -13.10
CA CYS A 420 -2.51 -25.59 -14.24
C CYS A 420 -1.45 -26.68 -14.00
N ILE A 421 -0.82 -26.74 -12.83
CA ILE A 421 0.32 -27.65 -12.60
C ILE A 421 -0.10 -28.88 -11.78
N PRO A 422 -0.12 -30.09 -12.38
CA PRO A 422 -0.57 -31.31 -11.68
C PRO A 422 0.22 -31.66 -10.41
N LEU A 423 1.47 -31.20 -10.32
CA LEU A 423 2.32 -31.45 -9.15
C LEU A 423 1.78 -30.78 -7.89
N PHE A 424 1.24 -29.56 -8.00
CA PHE A 424 0.76 -28.80 -6.85
C PHE A 424 -0.62 -29.25 -6.36
N LYS A 425 -1.43 -29.86 -7.24
CA LYS A 425 -2.73 -30.45 -6.86
C LYS A 425 -2.62 -31.59 -5.84
N ALA A 426 -1.47 -32.26 -5.79
CA ALA A 426 -1.23 -33.37 -4.87
C ALA A 426 -0.73 -32.90 -3.50
N LEU A 427 -0.52 -31.59 -3.31
CA LEU A 427 -0.01 -31.02 -2.07
C LEU A 427 -1.16 -30.55 -1.19
N ASP A 428 -0.96 -30.68 0.12
CA ASP A 428 -1.83 -30.08 1.11
C ASP A 428 -1.82 -28.54 0.97
N PRO A 429 -2.95 -27.83 1.15
CA PRO A 429 -3.00 -26.39 0.94
C PRO A 429 -2.11 -25.60 1.92
N GLU A 430 -1.86 -26.09 3.14
CA GLU A 430 -0.92 -25.44 4.07
C GLU A 430 0.50 -25.47 3.48
N PHE A 431 0.87 -26.59 2.86
CA PHE A 431 2.15 -26.72 2.16
C PHE A 431 2.20 -25.89 0.87
N GLN A 432 1.07 -25.71 0.17
CA GLN A 432 0.98 -24.80 -0.98
C GLN A 432 1.26 -23.34 -0.57
N ALA A 433 0.80 -22.92 0.62
CA ALA A 433 1.08 -21.59 1.18
C ALA A 433 2.56 -21.36 1.48
N GLU A 434 3.29 -22.39 1.86
CA GLU A 434 4.74 -22.29 2.06
C GLU A 434 5.52 -22.29 0.73
N VAL A 435 4.99 -22.94 -0.31
CA VAL A 435 5.62 -23.00 -1.64
C VAL A 435 5.42 -21.69 -2.42
N PHE A 436 4.27 -21.03 -2.28
CA PHE A 436 3.90 -19.87 -3.09
C PHE A 436 4.93 -18.72 -3.07
N PRO A 437 5.42 -18.23 -1.92
CA PRO A 437 6.40 -17.14 -1.88
C PRO A 437 7.73 -17.50 -2.55
N LEU A 438 8.01 -18.81 -2.70
CA LEU A 438 9.23 -19.32 -3.33
C LEU A 438 9.13 -19.34 -4.86
N LEU A 439 7.92 -19.23 -5.43
CA LEU A 439 7.68 -19.17 -6.86
C LEU A 439 8.14 -17.82 -7.41
N LYS A 440 9.11 -17.85 -8.33
CA LYS A 440 9.62 -16.63 -9.00
C LYS A 440 9.29 -16.68 -10.49
N PRO A 441 8.68 -15.63 -11.06
CA PRO A 441 8.43 -15.59 -12.50
C PRO A 441 9.75 -15.46 -13.24
N MET A 442 9.81 -16.09 -14.40
CA MET A 442 10.94 -16.04 -15.31
C MET A 442 10.40 -16.10 -16.74
N SER A 443 11.05 -15.39 -17.64
CA SER A 443 10.75 -15.47 -19.08
C SER A 443 12.01 -15.83 -19.87
N ALA A 444 11.79 -16.51 -20.99
CA ALA A 444 12.82 -16.81 -21.96
C ALA A 444 12.36 -16.43 -23.36
N SER A 445 13.22 -15.73 -24.10
CA SER A 445 12.94 -15.36 -25.49
C SER A 445 13.08 -16.57 -26.43
N PRO A 446 12.45 -16.57 -27.61
CA PRO A 446 12.67 -17.62 -28.60
C PRO A 446 14.16 -17.82 -28.87
N ARG A 447 14.60 -19.09 -28.92
CA ARG A 447 15.98 -19.57 -29.09
C ARG A 447 16.92 -19.30 -27.91
N GLU A 448 16.45 -18.70 -26.82
CA GLU A 448 17.26 -18.51 -25.62
C GLU A 448 17.51 -19.84 -24.90
N ILE A 449 18.75 -20.06 -24.49
CA ILE A 449 19.13 -21.24 -23.70
C ILE A 449 18.82 -20.93 -22.24
N ILE A 450 17.95 -21.74 -21.64
CA ILE A 450 17.55 -21.61 -20.23
C ILE A 450 18.67 -22.14 -19.34
N PHE A 451 19.18 -23.34 -19.66
CA PHE A 451 20.41 -23.89 -19.09
C PHE A 451 21.03 -24.91 -20.04
N SER A 452 22.34 -25.10 -19.91
CA SER A 452 23.14 -26.01 -20.73
C SER A 452 23.43 -27.33 -20.00
N ARG A 453 23.74 -28.37 -20.76
CA ARG A 453 24.24 -29.63 -20.18
C ARG A 453 25.56 -29.38 -19.44
N GLY A 454 25.68 -29.95 -18.24
CA GLY A 454 26.86 -29.82 -17.38
C GLY A 454 26.78 -28.69 -16.36
N ASP A 455 25.80 -27.78 -16.52
CA ASP A 455 25.58 -26.68 -15.58
C ASP A 455 25.20 -27.23 -14.19
N ARG A 456 25.46 -26.42 -13.16
CA ARG A 456 24.95 -26.71 -11.82
C ARG A 456 23.43 -26.61 -11.83
N PRO A 457 22.73 -27.38 -10.99
CA PRO A 457 21.28 -27.39 -11.02
C PRO A 457 20.67 -26.20 -10.27
N ASP A 458 20.40 -25.09 -10.95
CA ASP A 458 19.92 -23.84 -10.32
C ASP A 458 18.54 -23.94 -9.65
N GLY A 459 17.64 -24.77 -10.19
CA GLY A 459 16.24 -24.81 -9.77
C GLY A 459 15.34 -25.71 -10.62
N LEU A 460 14.10 -25.85 -10.15
CA LEU A 460 13.00 -26.55 -10.80
C LEU A 460 12.09 -25.53 -11.50
N PHE A 461 11.79 -25.75 -12.78
CA PHE A 461 11.06 -24.80 -13.62
C PHE A 461 9.70 -25.36 -14.02
N PHE A 462 8.67 -24.53 -13.99
CA PHE A 462 7.30 -24.82 -14.38
C PHE A 462 6.92 -23.95 -15.57
N LEU A 463 6.58 -24.57 -16.69
CA LEU A 463 6.23 -23.85 -17.91
C LEU A 463 4.74 -23.50 -17.91
N LEU A 464 4.41 -22.21 -17.95
CA LEU A 464 3.01 -21.73 -18.04
C LEU A 464 2.60 -21.60 -19.51
N LYS A 465 3.40 -20.89 -20.30
CA LYS A 465 3.17 -20.65 -21.74
C LYS A 465 4.44 -20.90 -22.54
N GLY A 466 4.27 -21.22 -23.82
CA GLY A 466 5.38 -21.48 -24.74
C GLY A 466 5.77 -22.95 -24.83
N GLN A 467 6.94 -23.20 -25.42
CA GLN A 467 7.50 -24.53 -25.61
C GLN A 467 9.02 -24.50 -25.44
N VAL A 468 9.56 -25.52 -24.78
CA VAL A 468 11.00 -25.68 -24.57
C VAL A 468 11.49 -26.93 -25.29
N ASP A 469 12.46 -26.76 -26.18
CA ASP A 469 13.19 -27.85 -26.82
C ASP A 469 14.25 -28.37 -25.86
N VAL A 470 14.24 -29.68 -25.61
CA VAL A 470 15.34 -30.37 -24.93
C VAL A 470 16.29 -30.91 -25.99
N ILE A 471 17.49 -30.36 -26.02
CA ILE A 471 18.45 -30.57 -27.10
C ILE A 471 19.53 -31.52 -26.65
N SER A 472 19.82 -32.46 -27.53
CA SER A 472 20.99 -33.33 -27.45
C SER A 472 22.25 -32.51 -27.65
N SER A 473 23.16 -32.56 -26.68
CA SER A 473 24.49 -31.94 -26.79
C SER A 473 25.41 -32.67 -27.79
N PHE A 474 24.96 -33.80 -28.37
CA PHE A 474 25.75 -34.65 -29.27
C PHE A 474 25.64 -34.22 -30.73
N ASP A 475 24.44 -33.84 -31.17
CA ASP A 475 24.10 -33.63 -32.59
C ASP A 475 23.17 -32.42 -32.79
N GLY A 476 22.90 -31.66 -31.73
CA GLY A 476 21.99 -30.51 -31.76
C GLY A 476 20.53 -30.88 -32.02
N ARG A 477 20.19 -32.17 -32.08
CA ARG A 477 18.82 -32.62 -32.35
C ARG A 477 17.93 -32.43 -31.13
N VAL A 478 16.66 -32.12 -31.39
CA VAL A 478 15.64 -32.05 -30.34
C VAL A 478 15.29 -33.46 -29.91
N LEU A 479 15.57 -33.80 -28.66
CA LEU A 479 15.25 -35.10 -28.06
C LEU A 479 13.74 -35.21 -27.82
N TYR A 480 13.18 -34.18 -27.19
CA TYR A 480 11.76 -34.03 -26.93
C TYR A 480 11.43 -32.57 -26.63
N ARG A 481 10.14 -32.23 -26.62
CA ARG A 481 9.65 -30.90 -26.27
C ARG A 481 8.87 -30.93 -24.96
N VAL A 482 9.07 -29.89 -24.15
CA VAL A 482 8.25 -29.61 -22.97
C VAL A 482 7.20 -28.59 -23.39
N GLY A 483 5.94 -29.02 -23.37
CA GLY A 483 4.79 -28.14 -23.59
C GLY A 483 4.32 -27.47 -22.29
N PRO A 484 3.34 -26.55 -22.39
CA PRO A 484 2.82 -25.80 -21.25
C PRO A 484 2.24 -26.74 -20.18
N HIS A 485 2.16 -26.24 -18.95
CA HIS A 485 1.65 -26.93 -17.77
C HIS A 485 2.51 -28.12 -17.31
N ARG A 486 3.76 -28.18 -17.77
CA ARG A 486 4.74 -29.20 -17.38
C ARG A 486 5.96 -28.55 -16.74
N TYR A 487 6.71 -29.36 -16.00
CA TYR A 487 7.95 -28.93 -15.36
C TYR A 487 9.18 -29.63 -15.93
N PHE A 488 10.34 -29.02 -15.72
CA PHE A 488 11.66 -29.52 -16.11
C PHE A 488 12.73 -29.03 -15.14
N GLY A 489 13.93 -29.62 -15.20
CA GLY A 489 15.03 -29.24 -14.32
C GLY A 489 15.11 -30.06 -13.04
N GLU A 490 14.67 -31.32 -13.11
CA GLU A 490 14.63 -32.31 -12.02
C GLU A 490 15.99 -32.56 -11.36
N SER A 491 17.07 -32.24 -12.08
CA SER A 491 18.44 -32.21 -11.55
C SER A 491 18.55 -31.43 -10.24
N ALA A 492 17.73 -30.38 -10.05
CA ALA A 492 17.66 -29.59 -8.81
C ALA A 492 17.34 -30.43 -7.57
N ILE A 493 16.57 -31.51 -7.71
CA ILE A 493 16.27 -32.42 -6.60
C ILE A 493 17.39 -33.43 -6.40
N THR A 494 17.98 -33.93 -7.49
CA THR A 494 19.01 -34.99 -7.42
C THR A 494 20.41 -34.48 -7.05
N GLY A 495 20.65 -33.16 -7.13
CA GLY A 495 21.98 -32.55 -6.97
C GLY A 495 22.93 -32.81 -8.14
N ARG A 496 22.54 -33.63 -9.12
CA ARG A 496 23.37 -33.93 -10.30
C ARG A 496 23.44 -32.73 -11.24
N ARG A 497 24.52 -32.67 -12.04
CA ARG A 497 24.65 -31.67 -13.12
C ARG A 497 23.51 -31.79 -14.14
N ARG A 498 23.25 -30.72 -14.89
CA ARG A 498 22.21 -30.72 -15.93
C ARG A 498 22.51 -31.76 -17.01
N ASN A 499 21.52 -32.61 -17.30
CA ASN A 499 21.70 -33.75 -18.19
C ASN A 499 21.60 -33.37 -19.68
N ALA A 500 20.89 -32.29 -20.03
CA ALA A 500 20.64 -31.85 -21.40
C ALA A 500 20.45 -30.33 -21.45
N THR A 501 20.69 -29.75 -22.63
CA THR A 501 20.48 -28.31 -22.86
C THR A 501 19.01 -28.04 -23.12
N HIS A 502 18.44 -27.05 -22.43
CA HIS A 502 17.04 -26.64 -22.60
C HIS A 502 17.01 -25.27 -23.27
N ARG A 503 16.30 -25.17 -24.40
CA ARG A 503 16.19 -23.95 -25.20
C ARG A 503 14.73 -23.61 -25.42
N ALA A 504 14.38 -22.35 -25.19
CA ALA A 504 13.05 -21.85 -25.52
C ALA A 504 12.84 -21.90 -27.04
N MET A 505 11.76 -22.54 -27.50
CA MET A 505 11.37 -22.56 -28.91
C MET A 505 10.52 -21.33 -29.26
N LEU A 506 9.60 -21.00 -28.37
CA LEU A 506 8.74 -19.82 -28.42
C LEU A 506 9.09 -18.89 -27.25
N ALA A 507 8.45 -17.73 -27.18
CA ALA A 507 8.46 -16.95 -25.93
C ALA A 507 7.84 -17.82 -24.84
N CYS A 508 8.60 -18.04 -23.76
CA CYS A 508 8.21 -18.91 -22.67
C CYS A 508 8.01 -18.10 -21.41
N ASP A 509 6.85 -18.29 -20.79
CA ASP A 509 6.52 -17.78 -19.47
C ASP A 509 6.62 -18.95 -18.50
N MET A 510 7.43 -18.81 -17.47
CA MET A 510 7.70 -19.89 -16.52
C MET A 510 7.80 -19.37 -15.09
N ILE A 511 7.64 -20.30 -14.16
CA ILE A 511 7.87 -20.08 -12.73
C ILE A 511 9.02 -20.98 -12.31
N VAL A 512 9.96 -20.46 -11.52
CA VAL A 512 11.09 -21.21 -10.98
C VAL A 512 11.04 -21.26 -9.46
N ILE A 513 11.41 -22.41 -8.90
CA ILE A 513 11.82 -22.55 -7.50
C ILE A 513 13.31 -22.85 -7.51
N PHE A 514 14.12 -21.99 -6.88
CA PHE A 514 15.56 -22.19 -6.78
C PHE A 514 15.91 -23.38 -5.90
N GLN A 515 17.01 -24.06 -6.22
CA GLN A 515 17.43 -25.29 -5.55
C GLN A 515 17.60 -25.08 -4.05
N ASP A 516 18.29 -24.01 -3.64
CA ASP A 516 18.59 -23.74 -2.22
C ASP A 516 17.29 -23.61 -1.41
N GLN A 517 16.36 -22.80 -1.92
CA GLN A 517 15.04 -22.57 -1.30
C GLN A 517 14.20 -23.86 -1.26
N LEU A 518 14.27 -24.68 -2.31
CA LEU A 518 13.59 -25.96 -2.38
C LEU A 518 14.16 -26.97 -1.38
N MET A 519 15.48 -26.99 -1.20
CA MET A 519 16.15 -27.87 -0.25
C MET A 519 15.86 -27.46 1.19
N ASP A 520 15.85 -26.17 1.50
CA ASP A 520 15.46 -25.66 2.81
C ASP A 520 14.00 -26.03 3.15
N LEU A 521 13.09 -25.91 2.17
CA LEU A 521 11.70 -26.36 2.33
C LEU A 521 11.63 -27.87 2.63
N PHE A 522 12.42 -28.67 1.92
CA PHE A 522 12.47 -30.12 2.12
C PHE A 522 12.99 -30.53 3.49
N GLN A 523 13.88 -29.72 4.10
CA GLN A 523 14.35 -29.94 5.46
C GLN A 523 13.28 -29.55 6.50
N ARG A 524 12.53 -28.46 6.27
CA ARG A 524 11.49 -28.00 7.20
C ARG A 524 10.25 -28.90 7.22
N ARG A 525 9.82 -29.43 6.06
CA ARG A 525 8.59 -30.23 5.89
C ARG A 525 8.88 -31.56 5.16
N PRO A 526 9.54 -32.54 5.81
CA PRO A 526 10.06 -33.73 5.12
C PRO A 526 8.97 -34.67 4.58
N HIS A 527 7.82 -34.78 5.25
CA HIS A 527 6.74 -35.69 4.87
C HIS A 527 6.04 -35.24 3.58
N GLU A 528 5.64 -33.98 3.53
CA GLU A 528 4.96 -33.35 2.40
C GLU A 528 5.92 -33.23 1.20
N SER A 529 7.18 -32.93 1.48
CA SER A 529 8.25 -32.85 0.48
C SER A 529 8.55 -34.19 -0.19
N ALA A 530 8.26 -35.31 0.46
CA ALA A 530 8.39 -36.64 -0.15
C ALA A 530 7.46 -36.79 -1.37
N ILE A 531 6.30 -36.13 -1.38
CA ILE A 531 5.35 -36.16 -2.50
C ILE A 531 5.99 -35.48 -3.72
N ILE A 532 6.53 -34.26 -3.54
CA ILE A 532 7.24 -33.53 -4.59
C ILE A 532 8.44 -34.34 -5.08
N ARG A 533 9.31 -34.80 -4.17
CA ARG A 533 10.49 -35.60 -4.53
C ARG A 533 10.11 -36.83 -5.34
N THR A 534 9.11 -37.59 -4.89
CA THR A 534 8.73 -38.85 -5.54
C THR A 534 8.13 -38.60 -6.92
N ALA A 535 7.27 -37.59 -7.06
CA ALA A 535 6.68 -37.22 -8.34
C ALA A 535 7.74 -36.76 -9.34
N VAL A 536 8.64 -35.87 -8.92
CA VAL A 536 9.73 -35.34 -9.78
C VAL A 536 10.73 -36.44 -10.14
N LEU A 537 11.11 -37.31 -9.20
CA LEU A 537 12.02 -38.43 -9.48
C LEU A 537 11.40 -39.46 -10.43
N LYS A 538 10.09 -39.75 -10.28
CA LYS A 538 9.36 -40.64 -11.19
C LYS A 538 9.35 -40.08 -12.62
N GLU A 539 9.09 -38.78 -12.76
CA GLU A 539 9.12 -38.10 -14.06
C GLU A 539 10.53 -38.03 -14.64
N HIS A 540 11.54 -37.76 -13.81
CA HIS A 540 12.95 -37.79 -14.19
C HIS A 540 13.35 -39.16 -14.77
N HIS A 541 12.95 -40.25 -14.12
CA HIS A 541 13.20 -41.61 -14.62
C HIS A 541 12.50 -41.88 -15.96
N ARG A 542 11.27 -41.36 -16.14
CA ARG A 542 10.55 -41.49 -17.41
C ARG A 542 11.30 -40.78 -18.54
N LYS A 543 11.77 -39.57 -18.30
CA LYS A 543 12.55 -38.77 -19.27
C LYS A 543 13.90 -39.40 -19.59
N GLU A 544 14.62 -39.91 -18.58
CA GLU A 544 15.87 -40.64 -18.79
C GLU A 544 15.68 -41.95 -19.57
N ARG A 545 14.59 -42.69 -19.35
CA ARG A 545 14.26 -43.86 -20.19
C ARG A 545 14.03 -43.51 -21.64
N LEU A 546 13.32 -42.41 -21.92
CA LEU A 546 13.11 -41.94 -23.30
C LEU A 546 14.44 -41.58 -23.95
N ARG A 547 15.34 -40.94 -23.19
CA ARG A 547 16.69 -40.62 -23.65
C ARG A 547 17.55 -41.87 -23.89
N TYR A 548 17.48 -42.84 -22.99
CA TYR A 548 18.12 -44.15 -23.16
C TYR A 548 17.65 -44.83 -24.44
N LEU A 549 16.34 -44.85 -24.68
CA LEU A 549 15.75 -45.42 -25.89
C LEU A 549 16.21 -44.68 -27.15
N SER A 550 16.24 -43.35 -27.14
CA SER A 550 16.73 -42.56 -28.29
C SER A 550 18.20 -42.80 -28.56
N LEU A 551 19.04 -42.87 -27.52
CA LEU A 551 20.46 -43.22 -27.65
C LEU A 551 20.64 -44.64 -28.18
N ARG A 552 19.88 -45.60 -27.69
CA ARG A 552 19.95 -46.99 -28.13
C ARG A 552 19.50 -47.16 -29.58
N LEU A 553 18.47 -46.43 -30.01
CA LEU A 553 18.05 -46.38 -31.42
C LEU A 553 19.14 -45.77 -32.30
N LEU A 554 19.80 -44.70 -31.84
CA LEU A 554 20.93 -44.09 -32.54
C LEU A 554 22.12 -45.05 -32.67
N ILE A 555 22.49 -45.73 -31.57
CA ILE A 555 23.54 -46.76 -31.55
C ILE A 555 23.16 -47.89 -32.51
N ASN A 556 21.93 -48.41 -32.45
CA ASN A 556 21.48 -49.47 -33.35
C ASN A 556 21.46 -49.03 -34.81
N TRP A 557 21.15 -47.76 -35.10
CA TRP A 557 21.24 -47.19 -36.44
C TRP A 557 22.70 -47.13 -36.93
N LEU A 558 23.63 -46.70 -36.07
CA LEU A 558 25.07 -46.70 -36.35
C LEU A 558 25.63 -48.13 -36.52
N GLU A 559 25.20 -49.09 -35.69
CA GLU A 559 25.57 -50.50 -35.80
C GLU A 559 24.93 -51.18 -37.03
N GLY A 560 23.69 -50.82 -37.38
CA GLY A 560 22.92 -51.35 -38.50
C GLY A 560 23.43 -50.87 -39.87
N GLY A 561 23.92 -49.63 -39.95
CA GLY A 561 24.65 -49.12 -41.12
C GLY A 561 25.94 -49.87 -41.44
N SER A 562 26.48 -50.64 -40.48
CA SER A 562 27.66 -51.50 -40.67
C SER A 562 27.34 -52.82 -41.39
N LYS A 563 26.07 -53.27 -41.38
CA LYS A 563 25.65 -54.57 -41.96
C LYS A 563 25.08 -54.48 -43.38
N ASN A 564 24.56 -53.33 -43.81
CA ASN A 564 24.12 -53.11 -45.19
C ASN A 564 25.24 -52.42 -45.99
N LYS A 565 25.87 -53.17 -46.90
CA LYS A 565 26.93 -52.72 -47.82
C LYS A 565 26.47 -51.71 -48.90
N VAL A 566 25.36 -51.01 -48.72
CA VAL A 566 24.86 -50.03 -49.69
C VAL A 566 24.61 -48.71 -48.96
N ASN A 567 25.34 -47.66 -49.38
CA ASN A 567 25.45 -46.31 -48.82
C ASN A 567 26.32 -46.13 -47.56
N LYS A 568 27.65 -46.12 -47.78
CA LYS A 568 28.59 -45.39 -46.92
C LYS A 568 28.27 -43.89 -47.01
N HIS A 569 27.51 -43.35 -46.06
CA HIS A 569 27.72 -41.96 -45.65
C HIS A 569 28.78 -41.99 -44.55
N GLN A 570 29.98 -41.51 -44.85
CA GLN A 570 31.03 -41.34 -43.84
C GLN A 570 30.47 -40.47 -42.70
N PRO A 571 30.73 -40.80 -41.42
CA PRO A 571 30.45 -39.87 -40.33
C PRO A 571 31.16 -38.55 -40.64
N THR A 572 30.38 -37.46 -40.70
CA THR A 572 30.86 -36.13 -41.06
C THR A 572 31.99 -35.71 -40.13
N HIS A 573 32.92 -34.89 -40.62
CA HIS A 573 34.05 -34.38 -39.83
C HIS A 573 33.59 -33.70 -38.52
N ALA A 574 32.42 -33.04 -38.54
CA ALA A 574 31.75 -32.50 -37.37
C ALA A 574 31.44 -33.57 -36.31
N MET A 575 30.86 -34.70 -36.74
CA MET A 575 30.49 -35.80 -35.85
C MET A 575 31.72 -36.45 -35.18
N LYS A 576 32.88 -36.49 -35.84
CA LYS A 576 34.14 -36.98 -35.25
C LYS A 576 34.75 -35.99 -34.24
N MET A 577 34.71 -34.69 -34.54
CA MET A 577 35.16 -33.63 -33.62
C MET A 577 34.29 -33.56 -32.37
N GLU A 578 32.97 -33.73 -32.52
CA GLU A 578 32.00 -33.74 -31.42
C GLU A 578 32.18 -34.95 -30.49
N VAL A 579 32.54 -36.12 -31.04
CA VAL A 579 32.86 -37.32 -30.24
C VAL A 579 34.16 -37.15 -29.46
N SER A 580 35.16 -36.50 -30.03
CA SER A 580 36.40 -36.14 -29.33
C SER A 580 36.15 -35.10 -28.22
N ALA A 581 35.25 -34.13 -28.45
CA ALA A 581 34.82 -33.19 -27.43
C ALA A 581 34.07 -33.90 -26.28
N LEU A 582 33.22 -34.88 -26.59
CA LEU A 582 32.54 -35.73 -25.61
C LEU A 582 33.50 -36.60 -24.81
N ARG A 583 34.56 -37.14 -25.44
CA ARG A 583 35.64 -37.86 -24.74
C ARG A 583 36.31 -36.98 -23.70
N ILE A 584 36.71 -35.77 -24.09
CA ILE A 584 37.34 -34.79 -23.19
C ILE A 584 36.36 -34.39 -22.09
N GLN A 585 35.08 -34.20 -22.41
CA GLN A 585 34.08 -33.69 -21.47
C GLN A 585 33.55 -34.75 -20.50
N ILE A 586 33.41 -36.01 -20.90
CA ILE A 586 33.07 -37.15 -20.01
C ILE A 586 34.27 -37.47 -19.12
N ALA A 587 35.49 -37.48 -19.68
CA ALA A 587 36.71 -37.62 -18.88
C ALA A 587 36.84 -36.47 -17.87
N TRP A 588 36.52 -35.23 -18.29
CA TRP A 588 36.52 -34.04 -17.43
C TRP A 588 35.42 -34.10 -16.37
N SER A 589 34.20 -34.55 -16.68
CA SER A 589 33.13 -34.77 -15.71
C SER A 589 33.50 -35.84 -14.69
N LYS A 590 34.05 -36.98 -15.13
CA LYS A 590 34.54 -38.05 -14.25
C LYS A 590 35.78 -37.64 -13.44
N TYR A 591 36.58 -36.72 -13.96
CA TYR A 591 37.72 -36.12 -13.27
C TYR A 591 37.24 -35.12 -12.23
N LEU A 592 36.33 -34.20 -12.57
CA LEU A 592 35.72 -33.26 -11.64
C LEU A 592 34.94 -33.96 -10.53
N ASP A 593 34.18 -35.01 -10.85
CA ASP A 593 33.50 -35.84 -9.84
C ASP A 593 34.52 -36.54 -8.94
N ARG A 594 35.71 -36.92 -9.44
CA ARG A 594 36.80 -37.48 -8.63
C ARG A 594 37.59 -36.44 -7.85
N VAL A 595 37.77 -35.23 -8.37
CA VAL A 595 38.56 -34.16 -7.72
C VAL A 595 37.73 -33.47 -6.63
N TYR A 596 36.43 -33.27 -6.88
CA TYR A 596 35.55 -32.59 -5.94
C TYR A 596 34.78 -33.54 -5.01
N ASN A 597 34.59 -34.82 -5.37
CA ASN A 597 33.99 -35.84 -4.48
C ASN A 597 35.01 -36.91 -4.01
N GLY A 598 36.31 -36.76 -4.29
CA GLY A 598 37.34 -37.78 -3.99
C GLY A 598 38.13 -37.61 -2.69
N ALA A 599 37.69 -36.73 -1.78
CA ALA A 599 38.10 -36.83 -0.39
C ALA A 599 37.11 -37.75 0.34
N ASP A 600 37.40 -39.05 0.29
CA ASP A 600 36.62 -40.15 0.89
C ASP A 600 35.16 -40.28 0.41
N PRO A 601 34.70 -41.47 -0.03
CA PRO A 601 33.27 -41.75 -0.10
C PRO A 601 32.73 -41.96 1.32
N GLN A 602 32.80 -40.93 2.16
CA GLN A 602 31.86 -40.83 3.26
C GLN A 602 30.48 -40.64 2.62
N PRO A 603 29.49 -41.49 2.90
CA PRO A 603 28.12 -41.24 2.51
C PRO A 603 27.61 -40.05 3.34
N LYS A 604 27.98 -38.83 2.96
CA LYS A 604 27.33 -37.59 3.42
C LYS A 604 26.28 -37.14 2.41
N ALA A 605 25.48 -38.11 1.98
CA ALA A 605 24.06 -37.96 2.21
C ALA A 605 23.74 -38.95 3.33
N VAL A 606 23.94 -38.52 4.58
CA VAL A 606 23.05 -38.98 5.65
C VAL A 606 21.68 -38.45 5.23
N ILE A 607 21.01 -39.22 4.37
CA ILE A 607 19.56 -39.31 4.43
C ILE A 607 19.37 -40.07 5.74
N GLU A 608 19.45 -39.36 6.86
CA GLU A 608 18.71 -39.78 8.04
C GLU A 608 17.28 -39.93 7.50
N THR A 609 16.86 -41.18 7.36
CA THR A 609 15.44 -41.49 7.31
C THR A 609 14.81 -40.71 8.45
N PRO A 610 13.82 -39.83 8.21
CA PRO A 610 13.12 -39.20 9.31
C PRO A 610 12.66 -40.30 10.27
N PRO A 611 12.78 -40.12 11.59
CA PRO A 611 12.20 -41.07 12.51
C PRO A 611 10.70 -41.09 12.20
N THR A 612 10.19 -42.28 11.87
CA THR A 612 8.77 -42.58 11.64
C THR A 612 8.13 -41.91 10.40
N VAL A 613 8.54 -42.33 9.20
CA VAL A 613 7.64 -42.30 8.03
C VAL A 613 7.14 -43.72 7.80
N ASP A 614 5.83 -43.90 7.64
CA ASP A 614 5.19 -45.20 7.34
C ASP A 614 6.03 -46.03 6.37
N GLY A 615 6.24 -47.29 6.72
CA GLY A 615 7.16 -48.21 6.03
C GLY A 615 6.90 -48.35 4.53
N ALA A 616 5.70 -48.03 4.07
CA ALA A 616 5.32 -48.05 2.65
C ALA A 616 5.97 -46.92 1.82
N THR A 617 5.99 -45.68 2.33
CA THR A 617 6.57 -44.51 1.64
C THR A 617 8.09 -44.51 1.64
N SER A 618 8.71 -44.92 2.75
CA SER A 618 10.16 -45.10 2.84
C SER A 618 10.65 -46.23 1.92
N ALA A 619 9.92 -47.35 1.86
CA ALA A 619 10.23 -48.45 0.93
C ALA A 619 10.04 -48.04 -0.54
N ALA A 620 9.03 -47.24 -0.87
CA ALA A 620 8.81 -46.75 -2.24
C ALA A 620 9.94 -45.81 -2.69
N VAL A 621 10.38 -44.88 -1.83
CA VAL A 621 11.52 -44.01 -2.10
C VAL A 621 12.81 -44.82 -2.21
N ALA A 622 13.07 -45.76 -1.30
CA ALA A 622 14.24 -46.65 -1.34
C ALA A 622 14.24 -47.57 -2.57
N MET A 623 13.08 -48.05 -3.03
CA MET A 623 12.94 -48.86 -4.25
C MET A 623 13.14 -48.01 -5.52
N GLN A 624 12.67 -46.75 -5.52
CA GLN A 624 13.02 -45.78 -6.55
C GLN A 624 14.52 -45.47 -6.56
N LEU A 625 15.15 -45.36 -5.38
CA LEU A 625 16.59 -45.14 -5.23
C LEU A 625 17.40 -46.34 -5.72
N LYS A 626 16.99 -47.58 -5.45
CA LYS A 626 17.58 -48.80 -6.05
C LYS A 626 17.40 -48.86 -7.57
N LYS A 627 16.38 -48.22 -8.15
CA LYS A 627 16.26 -48.08 -9.61
C LYS A 627 17.27 -47.10 -10.20
N LEU A 628 17.93 -46.24 -9.40
CA LEU A 628 19.05 -45.42 -9.89
C LEU A 628 20.27 -46.26 -10.29
N ASP A 629 20.39 -47.51 -9.83
CA ASP A 629 21.44 -48.46 -10.24
C ASP A 629 21.35 -48.83 -11.74
N LYS A 630 20.21 -48.51 -12.39
CA LYS A 630 20.07 -48.59 -13.86
C LYS A 630 20.71 -47.41 -14.62
N LEU A 631 21.11 -46.33 -13.94
CA LEU A 631 21.86 -45.22 -14.57
C LEU A 631 23.26 -45.65 -15.02
N ASP A 632 23.88 -46.62 -14.34
CA ASP A 632 25.11 -47.27 -14.79
C ASP A 632 24.96 -47.95 -16.16
N GLN A 633 23.73 -48.30 -16.57
CA GLN A 633 23.48 -48.83 -17.92
C GLN A 633 23.52 -47.74 -18.99
N LEU A 634 23.22 -46.49 -18.63
CA LEU A 634 23.28 -45.32 -19.51
C LEU A 634 24.75 -44.92 -19.76
N ASP A 635 25.57 -44.93 -18.71
CA ASP A 635 27.02 -44.74 -18.81
C ASP A 635 27.71 -45.85 -19.62
N ARG A 636 27.25 -47.11 -19.48
CA ARG A 636 27.68 -48.23 -20.32
C ARG A 636 27.28 -48.05 -21.79
N LEU A 637 26.11 -47.48 -22.09
CA LEU A 637 25.72 -47.16 -23.47
C LEU A 637 26.53 -46.00 -24.04
N TYR A 638 26.84 -44.97 -23.25
CA TYR A 638 27.76 -43.92 -23.69
C TYR A 638 29.14 -44.48 -23.99
N ALA A 639 29.69 -45.36 -23.14
CA ALA A 639 30.95 -46.06 -23.40
C ALA A 639 30.88 -47.00 -24.62
N LYS A 640 29.72 -47.61 -24.89
CA LYS A 640 29.52 -48.44 -26.09
C LYS A 640 29.41 -47.60 -27.37
N LEU A 641 28.69 -46.48 -27.33
CA LEU A 641 28.64 -45.48 -28.39
C LEU A 641 30.06 -44.98 -28.71
N GLU A 642 30.87 -44.74 -27.69
CA GLU A 642 32.29 -44.35 -27.77
C GLU A 642 33.13 -45.42 -28.50
N GLN A 643 33.01 -46.69 -28.13
CA GLN A 643 33.68 -47.80 -28.83
C GLN A 643 33.27 -47.95 -30.31
N LEU A 644 32.00 -47.72 -30.64
CA LEU A 644 31.50 -47.84 -32.02
C LEU A 644 32.00 -46.70 -32.91
N LEU A 645 32.06 -45.49 -32.36
CA LEU A 645 32.56 -44.32 -33.07
C LEU A 645 34.08 -44.41 -33.28
N GLU A 646 34.84 -44.98 -32.32
CA GLU A 646 36.25 -45.31 -32.48
C GLU A 646 36.53 -46.30 -33.62
N ARG A 647 35.67 -47.31 -33.82
CA ARG A 647 35.80 -48.28 -34.92
C ARG A 647 35.53 -47.68 -36.30
N SER A 648 34.84 -46.55 -36.36
CA SER A 648 34.48 -45.85 -37.60
C SER A 648 35.49 -44.74 -38.01
N ALA A 649 36.51 -44.48 -37.18
CA ALA A 649 37.53 -43.46 -37.44
C ALA A 649 38.69 -44.02 -38.33
N PRO A 650 39.19 -43.27 -39.34
CA PRO A 650 40.36 -43.66 -40.11
C PRO A 650 41.61 -43.74 -39.24
N ARG A 651 42.51 -44.67 -39.54
CA ARG A 651 43.79 -44.91 -38.82
C ARG A 651 44.72 -43.69 -38.75
N SER A 652 44.45 -42.60 -39.47
CA SER A 652 45.28 -41.39 -39.47
C SER A 652 45.02 -40.43 -38.30
N THR A 653 44.04 -40.72 -37.43
CA THR A 653 43.70 -39.90 -36.25
C THR A 653 43.67 -40.74 -34.97
N ARG A 654 44.56 -41.73 -34.86
CA ARG A 654 44.75 -42.49 -33.62
C ARG A 654 46.02 -42.07 -32.92
#